data_AF-A0A182YBV0-F1
#
_entry.id   AF-A0A182YBV0-F1
#
_cell.length_a   1.000
_cell.length_b   1.000
_cell.length_c   1.000
_cell.angle_alpha   90.00
_cell.angle_beta   90.00
_cell.angle_gamma   90.00
#
_symmetry.space_group_name_H-M   'P 1'
#
loop_
_entity.id
_entity.type
_entity.pdbx_description
1 polymer ?
#
loop_
_entity_poly.entity_id
_entity_poly.type
_entity_poly.pdbx_seq_one_letter_code
_entity_poly.pdbx_strand_id
1 'polypeptide(L)'
;MKSLRAMLALTAFALFALDARGILGQDNLQFPDNGQTSHIVLLGSTKPDGSRDFRCGGSYLGRNVVLAGAHCATGKNQPALDTVRFGSGTDNVAHFRIVNQTLHYRYKPQFEYHNMAIYYLDGRPDAVGAGRYKPACILKPHMKKGTVQMVGDWSTSLDVVASEKCHEYYNPIPKLRFGVLLCCFCAMNPATSDCSNMHSSPLQLVIDRNGKRVPFLIGHKSIGKACGVKRPAVFTRYGSYYEWLETVTNLPLEATGILLVLSFSYLCAVQSRIQPAERVFPSDINKAFIATVRQTLNDCHLRYHKYGDYYLVYPIYGVPARQGEFSHMAAIGWRRSNGSLSFDCGGSLVTTRHVLTAAHCALNDDGMAPQVVRLGVIDITAGLYDPQNQFAQEYSIASFTRHPEHEFRTEYHDIALITLDRAVTLTSAVVPACLWTGAQVPDRRMEAAGFGQTSFGGERTPILLKVQLSPVTNAACSRFYPAGRRRQQGLIDQQLCASDERMDTCHGDSGGPLQMKLMANNRLIPFIVGITSFGRFCGTATPAVYTRVSSYVDWIQTETGLSFDARACAARHINVREIEEAMIANRIGDKVFVEPERSYMDLETVAKHRVYLGYAATSGRIQWNCGGVLINENYVLTVAHCDRFILNKSPEYVKAGDLDIFKDHPQAQIVPIDQFIKHPAYRAGGSIDNDIALVKLQRNIRFEPTVVPACILNTESLTLPFYEMAGLGPYNMNNFLMDDEPLSTNNTLVLTRMRADSSSCSWQSSNKVMCTRNNQSLVPGTCRIEHGGPLEREIWHHDRYYTYVFGLNVAGDDCGFGSEAMYVKIASHIKWIEQTVLGTGNNRRQIRSTRSKRQILFPNSGENVATYSTAQSCQLPDGRRGSCVPYGSCAKELMGPIISICQHAFAPIVCCPSTATPSSSLTRPTRLTVTGTAQQTNPASGYKLNSCVSYWKQYKRPPAEEFEHIPSEGRPVADEEYPHIVTIGDAQRKAWPCSGVLLSDLYVLSAASCLASGRGLKSVGMGTRSSTTFEIDEIINHPSYAQGMSNLALVRVKGRVPFSSNMLPACLWTKSEMVPLKLYTIGRGTGGQMHVYPRSAMYNADCRSLPSGSNLILDTEHVCVENYYHTDTVCADLPGNPVEGIVEYNGTRIPLVVGMTSHTLGCLMSPNAQSISILSRIAAHTSWIKQIVER
;
A
#
# COMPACT_ATOMS: atom_id res chain seq x y z
N MET A 1 22.37 -28.09 -41.04
CA MET A 1 21.07 -28.19 -41.73
C MET A 1 20.59 -29.63 -42.05
N LYS A 2 20.95 -30.66 -41.26
CA LYS A 2 20.30 -31.99 -41.34
C LYS A 2 19.98 -32.66 -39.99
N SER A 3 20.16 -31.99 -38.86
CA SER A 3 19.77 -32.49 -37.53
C SER A 3 18.60 -31.75 -36.87
N LEU A 4 18.04 -30.71 -37.51
CA LEU A 4 16.91 -29.93 -36.96
C LEU A 4 15.52 -30.42 -37.44
N ARG A 5 15.45 -31.49 -38.25
CA ARG A 5 14.19 -32.01 -38.82
C ARG A 5 13.59 -33.21 -38.08
N ALA A 6 14.23 -33.71 -37.01
CA ALA A 6 13.72 -34.87 -36.25
C ALA A 6 12.97 -34.48 -34.96
N MET A 7 13.01 -33.22 -34.52
CA MET A 7 12.37 -32.78 -33.26
C MET A 7 11.01 -32.10 -33.46
N LEU A 8 10.57 -31.89 -34.71
CA LEU A 8 9.32 -31.18 -35.06
C LEU A 8 8.18 -32.11 -35.49
N ALA A 9 8.35 -33.44 -35.40
CA ALA A 9 7.37 -34.42 -35.86
C ALA A 9 6.54 -35.10 -34.74
N LEU A 10 6.73 -34.71 -33.46
CA LEU A 10 6.07 -35.37 -32.32
C LEU A 10 5.08 -34.49 -31.54
N THR A 11 4.85 -33.24 -31.96
CA THR A 11 3.86 -32.34 -31.35
C THR A 11 2.60 -32.11 -32.21
N ALA A 12 2.47 -32.80 -33.34
CA ALA A 12 1.41 -32.54 -34.33
C ALA A 12 0.30 -33.61 -34.41
N PHE A 13 0.24 -34.61 -33.51
CA PHE A 13 -0.72 -35.73 -33.61
C PHE A 13 -1.71 -35.92 -32.45
N ALA A 14 -1.83 -34.96 -31.53
CA ALA A 14 -2.75 -35.06 -30.37
C ALA A 14 -3.85 -33.98 -30.32
N LEU A 15 -4.07 -33.25 -31.42
CA LEU A 15 -5.05 -32.16 -31.48
C LEU A 15 -6.01 -32.30 -32.67
N PHE A 16 -6.49 -33.51 -32.96
CA PHE A 16 -7.66 -33.72 -33.85
C PHE A 16 -8.25 -35.12 -33.61
N ALA A 17 -9.17 -35.26 -32.66
CA ALA A 17 -10.24 -36.25 -32.66
C ALA A 17 -11.14 -36.09 -31.42
N LEU A 18 -12.30 -35.48 -31.63
CA LEU A 18 -13.64 -35.92 -31.17
C LEU A 18 -14.53 -34.71 -30.86
N ASP A 19 -15.33 -34.39 -31.86
CA ASP A 19 -16.52 -33.57 -31.77
C ASP A 19 -17.76 -34.49 -31.60
N ALA A 20 -18.77 -33.95 -30.92
CA ALA A 20 -20.18 -34.36 -30.83
C ALA A 20 -20.59 -35.75 -30.25
N ARG A 21 -21.30 -35.71 -29.10
CA ARG A 21 -22.65 -36.28 -28.89
C ARG A 21 -23.22 -35.82 -27.53
N GLY A 22 -24.38 -35.16 -27.56
CA GLY A 22 -25.17 -34.87 -26.36
C GLY A 22 -25.93 -36.10 -25.84
N ILE A 23 -26.46 -36.01 -24.63
CA ILE A 23 -27.76 -36.55 -24.16
C ILE A 23 -27.94 -36.17 -22.68
N LEU A 24 -29.14 -35.69 -22.36
CA LEU A 24 -29.71 -35.54 -21.01
C LEU A 24 -29.66 -36.85 -20.22
N GLY A 25 -29.25 -36.78 -18.95
CA GLY A 25 -29.38 -37.90 -18.01
C GLY A 25 -29.12 -37.45 -16.58
N GLN A 26 -30.20 -37.13 -15.86
CA GLN A 26 -30.22 -37.28 -14.41
C GLN A 26 -29.92 -38.74 -14.11
N ASP A 27 -28.90 -39.01 -13.31
CA ASP A 27 -28.86 -40.23 -12.51
C ASP A 27 -28.26 -39.96 -11.14
N ASN A 28 -29.04 -40.40 -10.14
CA ASN A 28 -28.71 -40.43 -8.73
C ASN A 28 -27.39 -41.16 -8.50
N LEU A 29 -26.38 -40.44 -8.02
CA LEU A 29 -25.25 -41.05 -7.33
C LEU A 29 -25.43 -40.86 -5.82
N GLN A 30 -26.08 -41.86 -5.21
CA GLN A 30 -25.91 -42.16 -3.79
C GLN A 30 -24.41 -42.37 -3.53
N PHE A 31 -23.82 -41.56 -2.65
CA PHE A 31 -22.48 -41.79 -2.13
C PHE A 31 -22.55 -42.80 -0.98
N PRO A 32 -21.84 -43.94 -1.03
CA PRO A 32 -21.60 -44.76 0.14
C PRO A 32 -20.61 -44.04 1.06
N ASP A 33 -21.00 -43.94 2.31
CA ASP A 33 -20.19 -43.50 3.44
C ASP A 33 -18.98 -44.45 3.62
N ASN A 34 -17.77 -43.90 3.73
CA ASN A 34 -16.64 -44.43 4.52
C ASN A 34 -15.33 -43.68 4.24
N GLY A 35 -14.99 -42.72 5.12
CA GLY A 35 -13.68 -42.81 5.77
C GLY A 35 -12.56 -41.80 5.48
N GLN A 36 -12.76 -40.60 4.90
CA GLN A 36 -11.66 -39.61 4.78
C GLN A 36 -12.05 -38.12 4.91
N THR A 37 -12.63 -37.69 6.04
CA THR A 37 -12.51 -36.28 6.51
C THR A 37 -12.12 -36.25 7.98
N SER A 38 -10.84 -36.50 8.22
CA SER A 38 -10.24 -36.69 9.54
C SER A 38 -9.86 -35.39 10.27
N HIS A 39 -10.15 -34.23 9.67
CA HIS A 39 -9.85 -32.93 10.26
C HIS A 39 -11.02 -32.36 11.07
N ILE A 40 -12.21 -32.96 11.01
CA ILE A 40 -13.40 -32.40 11.66
C ILE A 40 -13.42 -32.84 13.11
N VAL A 41 -13.71 -31.89 14.01
CA VAL A 41 -13.76 -32.14 15.44
C VAL A 41 -14.95 -31.47 16.09
N LEU A 42 -15.37 -31.99 17.24
CA LEU A 42 -16.42 -31.40 18.08
C LEU A 42 -15.80 -30.90 19.39
N LEU A 43 -16.11 -29.67 19.77
CA LEU A 43 -15.67 -29.07 21.04
C LEU A 43 -16.82 -29.08 22.05
N GLY A 44 -16.50 -29.45 23.28
CA GLY A 44 -17.48 -29.64 24.34
C GLY A 44 -16.96 -29.32 25.73
N SER A 45 -17.87 -29.39 26.70
CA SER A 45 -17.59 -29.26 28.13
C SER A 45 -17.96 -30.53 28.87
N THR A 46 -17.15 -30.94 29.85
CA THR A 46 -17.48 -32.05 30.75
C THR A 46 -18.40 -31.56 31.88
N LYS A 47 -19.55 -32.20 32.03
CA LYS A 47 -20.50 -31.92 33.11
C LYS A 47 -20.00 -32.52 34.44
N PRO A 48 -20.50 -32.04 35.60
CA PRO A 48 -20.11 -32.59 36.91
C PRO A 48 -20.37 -34.10 37.09
N ASP A 49 -21.31 -34.67 36.33
CA ASP A 49 -21.64 -36.10 36.31
C ASP A 49 -20.69 -36.94 35.43
N GLY A 50 -19.68 -36.32 34.82
CA GLY A 50 -18.72 -36.97 33.92
C GLY A 50 -19.19 -37.11 32.46
N SER A 51 -20.45 -36.76 32.16
CA SER A 51 -20.95 -36.75 30.78
C SER A 51 -20.37 -35.56 30.00
N ARG A 52 -20.12 -35.72 28.70
CA ARG A 52 -19.53 -34.67 27.84
C ARG A 52 -20.59 -34.12 26.89
N ASP A 53 -20.70 -32.80 26.86
CA ASP A 53 -21.68 -32.08 26.03
C ASP A 53 -20.94 -31.30 24.92
N PHE A 54 -21.10 -31.72 23.67
CA PHE A 54 -20.44 -31.13 22.50
C PHE A 54 -21.37 -30.14 21.81
N ARG A 55 -20.93 -28.88 21.71
CA ARG A 55 -21.79 -27.76 21.30
C ARG A 55 -21.23 -26.95 20.13
N CYS A 56 -19.97 -27.16 19.76
CA CYS A 56 -19.31 -26.44 18.68
C CYS A 56 -18.56 -27.36 17.71
N GLY A 57 -18.57 -27.00 16.44
CA GLY A 57 -17.72 -27.61 15.42
C GLY A 57 -16.35 -26.95 15.36
N GLY A 58 -15.35 -27.69 14.90
CA GLY A 58 -14.02 -27.17 14.66
C GLY A 58 -13.25 -27.97 13.62
N SER A 59 -12.06 -27.47 13.28
CA SER A 59 -11.15 -28.09 12.32
C SER A 59 -9.76 -28.27 12.92
N TYR A 60 -9.27 -29.51 12.90
CA TYR A 60 -7.92 -29.88 13.24
C TYR A 60 -6.95 -29.43 12.14
N LEU A 61 -5.96 -28.62 12.52
CA LEU A 61 -4.98 -28.05 11.60
C LEU A 61 -3.63 -28.79 11.64
N GLY A 62 -3.42 -29.68 12.62
CA GLY A 62 -2.18 -30.43 12.79
C GLY A 62 -1.57 -30.27 14.17
N ARG A 63 -0.59 -31.12 14.49
CA ARG A 63 0.03 -31.21 15.83
C ARG A 63 -1.04 -31.32 16.92
N ASN A 64 -1.15 -30.34 17.81
CA ASN A 64 -2.14 -30.26 18.89
C ASN A 64 -3.12 -29.08 18.71
N VAL A 65 -3.36 -28.63 17.47
CA VAL A 65 -4.08 -27.38 17.19
C VAL A 65 -5.45 -27.64 16.56
N VAL A 66 -6.48 -27.02 17.13
CA VAL A 66 -7.86 -27.01 16.63
C VAL A 66 -8.34 -25.58 16.44
N LEU A 67 -9.01 -25.31 15.32
CA LEU A 67 -9.59 -24.02 14.97
C LEU A 67 -11.11 -24.07 15.07
N ALA A 68 -11.72 -23.09 15.73
CA ALA A 68 -13.16 -22.86 15.75
C ALA A 68 -13.49 -21.36 15.87
N GLY A 69 -14.76 -21.00 15.87
CA GLY A 69 -15.23 -19.62 16.06
C GLY A 69 -15.12 -19.16 17.51
N ALA A 70 -14.74 -17.90 17.74
CA ALA A 70 -14.53 -17.36 19.09
C ALA A 70 -15.77 -17.37 19.98
N HIS A 71 -16.97 -17.32 19.38
CA HIS A 71 -18.23 -17.44 20.10
C HIS A 71 -18.35 -18.78 20.85
N CYS A 72 -17.61 -19.81 20.44
CA CYS A 72 -17.52 -21.08 21.18
C CYS A 72 -16.79 -20.93 22.53
N ALA A 73 -15.90 -19.94 22.66
CA ALA A 73 -15.18 -19.63 23.90
C ALA A 73 -15.85 -18.56 24.76
N THR A 74 -16.58 -17.60 24.15
CA THR A 74 -17.07 -16.38 24.82
C THR A 74 -18.58 -16.35 25.09
N GLY A 75 -19.32 -17.41 24.75
CA GLY A 75 -20.78 -17.46 24.88
C GLY A 75 -21.28 -17.17 26.31
N LYS A 76 -22.10 -16.13 26.48
CA LYS A 76 -22.74 -15.80 27.77
C LYS A 76 -23.60 -16.99 28.24
N ASN A 77 -23.45 -17.37 29.51
CA ASN A 77 -24.21 -18.43 30.21
C ASN A 77 -23.90 -19.89 29.79
N GLN A 78 -22.72 -20.19 29.26
CA GLN A 78 -22.28 -21.58 29.01
C GLN A 78 -20.98 -21.93 29.75
N PRO A 79 -20.81 -23.18 30.22
CA PRO A 79 -19.55 -23.63 30.79
C PRO A 79 -18.44 -23.67 29.73
N ALA A 80 -17.21 -23.35 30.15
CA ALA A 80 -16.03 -23.32 29.29
C ALA A 80 -15.77 -24.68 28.64
N LEU A 81 -15.31 -24.65 27.39
CA LEU A 81 -14.96 -25.86 26.65
C LEU A 81 -13.66 -26.44 27.21
N ASP A 82 -13.66 -27.73 27.55
CA ASP A 82 -12.53 -28.44 28.16
C ASP A 82 -12.10 -29.70 27.38
N THR A 83 -12.89 -30.12 26.39
CA THR A 83 -12.63 -31.36 25.64
C THR A 83 -12.90 -31.18 24.14
N VAL A 84 -12.10 -31.87 23.32
CA VAL A 84 -12.28 -32.00 21.88
C VAL A 84 -12.41 -33.47 21.50
N ARG A 85 -13.42 -33.80 20.70
CA ARG A 85 -13.70 -35.13 20.17
C ARG A 85 -13.30 -35.20 18.69
N PHE A 86 -12.58 -36.26 18.33
CA PHE A 86 -12.21 -36.60 16.96
C PHE A 86 -12.98 -37.83 16.48
N GLY A 87 -13.61 -37.73 15.30
CA GLY A 87 -14.35 -38.80 14.61
C GLY A 87 -15.89 -38.74 14.78
N SER A 88 -16.63 -39.05 13.70
CA SER A 88 -18.10 -39.17 13.66
C SER A 88 -18.50 -40.63 13.45
N GLY A 89 -19.39 -41.16 14.29
CA GLY A 89 -19.93 -42.52 14.15
C GLY A 89 -19.10 -43.61 14.83
N THR A 90 -19.83 -44.52 15.47
CA THR A 90 -19.50 -45.67 16.33
C THR A 90 -18.13 -46.37 16.15
N ASP A 91 -17.48 -46.64 17.30
CA ASP A 91 -16.30 -47.50 17.56
C ASP A 91 -14.90 -46.90 17.47
N ASN A 92 -14.74 -45.63 17.11
CA ASN A 92 -13.40 -45.10 16.84
C ASN A 92 -13.19 -43.60 17.20
N VAL A 93 -13.65 -43.23 18.40
CA VAL A 93 -13.64 -41.86 18.93
C VAL A 93 -12.44 -41.61 19.85
N ALA A 94 -11.69 -40.53 19.61
CA ALA A 94 -10.65 -40.05 20.53
C ALA A 94 -11.05 -38.72 21.16
N HIS A 95 -10.74 -38.55 22.44
CA HIS A 95 -10.95 -37.31 23.18
C HIS A 95 -9.62 -36.73 23.64
N PHE A 96 -9.43 -35.44 23.44
CA PHE A 96 -8.28 -34.67 23.92
C PHE A 96 -8.77 -33.55 24.82
N ARG A 97 -7.95 -33.18 25.82
CA ARG A 97 -8.28 -32.08 26.72
C ARG A 97 -7.76 -30.77 26.15
N ILE A 98 -8.55 -29.70 26.27
CA ILE A 98 -8.12 -28.34 25.93
C ILE A 98 -7.24 -27.81 27.07
N VAL A 99 -6.01 -27.40 26.74
CA VAL A 99 -5.05 -26.85 27.72
C VAL A 99 -4.94 -25.34 27.64
N ASN A 100 -5.13 -24.77 26.46
CA ASN A 100 -5.06 -23.33 26.24
C ASN A 100 -5.93 -22.94 25.05
N GLN A 101 -6.33 -21.67 25.00
CA GLN A 101 -7.02 -21.09 23.86
C GLN A 101 -6.52 -19.68 23.56
N THR A 102 -6.51 -19.30 22.29
CA THR A 102 -6.15 -17.96 21.83
C THR A 102 -7.27 -17.40 20.96
N LEU A 103 -7.72 -16.19 21.29
CA LEU A 103 -8.83 -15.53 20.60
C LEU A 103 -8.31 -14.42 19.69
N HIS A 104 -8.82 -14.35 18.48
CA HIS A 104 -8.57 -13.24 17.55
C HIS A 104 -9.72 -12.24 17.60
N TYR A 105 -9.44 -11.00 17.99
CA TYR A 105 -10.42 -9.92 17.99
C TYR A 105 -10.15 -8.95 16.84
N ARG A 106 -10.93 -9.03 15.77
CA ARG A 106 -10.88 -8.04 14.67
C ARG A 106 -11.82 -6.85 14.91
N TYR A 107 -12.86 -7.07 15.71
CA TYR A 107 -13.90 -6.08 16.02
C TYR A 107 -14.15 -5.99 17.53
N LYS A 108 -14.75 -4.88 17.99
CA LYS A 108 -15.14 -4.67 19.40
C LYS A 108 -15.95 -5.87 19.95
N PRO A 109 -15.94 -6.14 21.27
CA PRO A 109 -16.58 -7.31 21.89
C PRO A 109 -18.05 -7.54 21.50
N GLN A 110 -18.81 -6.48 21.19
CA GLN A 110 -20.18 -6.62 20.69
C GLN A 110 -20.36 -7.31 19.32
N PHE A 111 -19.27 -7.65 18.61
CA PHE A 111 -19.28 -8.28 17.26
C PHE A 111 -18.63 -9.68 17.22
N GLU A 112 -18.56 -10.37 18.37
CA GLU A 112 -17.87 -11.66 18.62
C GLU A 112 -18.11 -12.80 17.61
N TYR A 113 -19.20 -12.78 16.85
CA TYR A 113 -19.56 -13.82 15.89
C TYR A 113 -18.60 -13.97 14.69
N HIS A 114 -17.72 -12.99 14.45
CA HIS A 114 -16.78 -12.95 13.32
C HIS A 114 -15.33 -13.26 13.73
N ASN A 115 -15.13 -13.49 15.03
CA ASN A 115 -13.84 -13.77 15.64
C ASN A 115 -13.57 -15.28 15.65
N MET A 116 -12.31 -15.66 15.80
CA MET A 116 -11.88 -17.07 15.81
C MET A 116 -11.11 -17.42 17.09
N ALA A 117 -11.14 -18.70 17.43
CA ALA A 117 -10.46 -19.30 18.56
C ALA A 117 -9.58 -20.44 18.08
N ILE A 118 -8.32 -20.41 18.49
CA ILE A 118 -7.43 -21.57 18.41
C ILE A 118 -7.44 -22.25 19.77
N TYR A 119 -7.63 -23.56 19.77
CA TYR A 119 -7.59 -24.42 20.95
C TYR A 119 -6.37 -25.33 20.85
N TYR A 120 -5.56 -25.31 21.89
CA TYR A 120 -4.42 -26.19 22.04
C TYR A 120 -4.81 -27.38 22.90
N LEU A 121 -4.43 -28.57 22.44
CA LEU A 121 -4.72 -29.85 23.08
C LEU A 121 -3.53 -30.32 23.93
N ASP A 122 -3.82 -31.11 24.97
CA ASP A 122 -2.84 -31.77 25.85
C ASP A 122 -2.00 -32.84 25.15
N GLY A 123 -2.50 -33.39 24.04
CA GLY A 123 -1.84 -34.40 23.22
C GLY A 123 -1.76 -34.03 21.74
N ARG A 124 -1.01 -34.86 20.98
CA ARG A 124 -0.84 -34.75 19.53
C ARG A 124 -1.67 -35.81 18.78
N PRO A 125 -2.88 -35.48 18.29
CA PRO A 125 -3.70 -36.40 17.51
C PRO A 125 -2.98 -37.09 16.34
N ASP A 126 -2.12 -36.36 15.63
CA ASP A 126 -1.27 -36.88 14.55
C ASP A 126 -0.29 -37.98 14.99
N ALA A 127 0.18 -37.92 16.24
CA ALA A 127 1.10 -38.91 16.80
C ALA A 127 0.39 -40.13 17.39
N VAL A 128 -0.80 -39.94 17.99
CA VAL A 128 -1.57 -41.01 18.63
C VAL A 128 -2.29 -41.90 17.60
N GLY A 129 -2.63 -41.34 16.42
CA GLY A 129 -3.42 -42.03 15.41
C GLY A 129 -2.70 -42.37 14.09
N ALA A 130 -1.37 -42.27 13.98
CA ALA A 130 -0.54 -42.56 12.80
C ALA A 130 -1.30 -42.71 11.45
N GLY A 131 -1.67 -41.58 10.84
CA GLY A 131 -2.37 -41.55 9.53
C GLY A 131 -3.90 -41.49 9.57
N ARG A 132 -4.51 -41.67 10.75
CA ARG A 132 -5.96 -41.64 10.99
C ARG A 132 -6.55 -40.23 11.11
N TYR A 133 -5.81 -39.29 11.71
CA TYR A 133 -6.19 -37.89 11.84
C TYR A 133 -5.34 -37.01 10.92
N LYS A 134 -5.87 -36.68 9.73
CA LYS A 134 -5.23 -35.75 8.77
C LYS A 134 -5.68 -34.31 9.02
N PRO A 135 -4.74 -33.35 9.04
CA PRO A 135 -5.05 -31.92 9.18
C PRO A 135 -5.74 -31.34 7.94
N ALA A 136 -6.50 -30.27 8.14
CA ALA A 136 -7.09 -29.50 7.06
C ALA A 136 -6.09 -28.51 6.43
N CYS A 137 -6.16 -28.34 5.11
CA CYS A 137 -5.48 -27.24 4.39
C CYS A 137 -6.47 -26.09 4.16
N ILE A 138 -5.99 -24.84 4.21
CA ILE A 138 -6.85 -23.65 4.04
C ILE A 138 -6.72 -23.11 2.62
N LEU A 139 -7.85 -22.81 1.98
CA LEU A 139 -7.87 -22.18 0.65
C LEU A 139 -7.78 -20.65 0.77
N LYS A 140 -6.74 -20.06 0.16
CA LYS A 140 -6.47 -18.61 0.19
C LYS A 140 -7.36 -17.76 -0.77
N PRO A 141 -7.62 -18.17 -2.03
CA PRO A 141 -8.44 -17.38 -2.97
C PRO A 141 -9.90 -17.16 -2.53
N HIS A 142 -10.54 -16.10 -3.04
CA HIS A 142 -11.93 -15.75 -2.72
C HIS A 142 -12.92 -16.52 -3.61
N MET A 143 -13.83 -17.29 -3.00
CA MET A 143 -14.91 -17.98 -3.72
C MET A 143 -16.06 -17.01 -4.01
N LYS A 144 -16.32 -16.70 -5.29
CA LYS A 144 -17.39 -15.77 -5.70
C LYS A 144 -18.74 -16.48 -5.98
N LYS A 145 -18.70 -17.71 -6.50
CA LYS A 145 -19.85 -18.58 -6.81
C LYS A 145 -19.42 -20.05 -6.72
N GLY A 146 -20.39 -20.95 -6.55
CA GLY A 146 -20.17 -22.40 -6.56
C GLY A 146 -20.85 -23.11 -5.39
N THR A 147 -20.73 -24.42 -5.35
CA THR A 147 -21.26 -25.28 -4.27
C THR A 147 -20.13 -25.67 -3.32
N VAL A 148 -20.36 -25.47 -2.03
CA VAL A 148 -19.44 -25.78 -0.93
C VAL A 148 -20.08 -26.81 -0.01
N GLN A 149 -19.29 -27.56 0.74
CA GLN A 149 -19.82 -28.56 1.68
C GLN A 149 -19.66 -28.07 3.10
N MET A 150 -20.77 -27.92 3.81
CA MET A 150 -20.75 -27.73 5.26
C MET A 150 -20.73 -29.09 5.91
N VAL A 151 -19.76 -29.31 6.80
CA VAL A 151 -19.53 -30.64 7.36
C VAL A 151 -19.69 -30.60 8.88
N GLY A 152 -20.54 -31.50 9.39
CA GLY A 152 -20.69 -31.80 10.81
C GLY A 152 -20.82 -33.31 10.98
N ASP A 153 -21.86 -33.79 11.68
CA ASP A 153 -22.14 -35.24 11.76
C ASP A 153 -22.49 -35.85 10.39
N TRP A 154 -23.04 -35.04 9.48
CA TRP A 154 -23.24 -35.35 8.06
C TRP A 154 -22.68 -34.20 7.19
N SER A 155 -22.41 -34.47 5.91
CA SER A 155 -21.98 -33.46 4.93
C SER A 155 -23.17 -32.94 4.13
N THR A 156 -23.37 -31.62 4.10
CA THR A 156 -24.44 -30.98 3.34
C THR A 156 -23.86 -30.01 2.32
N SER A 157 -24.27 -30.13 1.05
CA SER A 157 -23.93 -29.16 0.00
C SER A 157 -24.72 -27.86 0.18
N LEU A 158 -24.03 -26.72 0.18
CA LEU A 158 -24.58 -25.38 0.23
C LEU A 158 -24.16 -24.60 -1.01
N ASP A 159 -25.04 -23.74 -1.51
CA ASP A 159 -24.71 -22.83 -2.58
C ASP A 159 -24.18 -21.52 -2.00
N VAL A 160 -23.00 -21.10 -2.48
CA VAL A 160 -22.41 -19.82 -2.09
C VAL A 160 -23.28 -18.70 -2.63
N VAL A 161 -23.78 -17.88 -1.71
CA VAL A 161 -24.53 -16.68 -2.03
C VAL A 161 -23.54 -15.56 -2.27
N ALA A 162 -23.64 -14.92 -3.43
CA ALA A 162 -22.83 -13.76 -3.76
C ALA A 162 -22.91 -12.71 -2.65
N SER A 163 -21.77 -12.08 -2.31
CA SER A 163 -21.66 -11.14 -1.19
C SER A 163 -22.75 -10.07 -1.22
N GLU A 164 -23.09 -9.59 -2.41
CA GLU A 164 -24.13 -8.61 -2.73
C GLU A 164 -25.52 -9.05 -2.24
N LYS A 165 -25.95 -10.26 -2.63
CA LYS A 165 -27.21 -10.87 -2.15
C LYS A 165 -27.17 -11.18 -0.66
N CYS A 166 -26.01 -11.56 -0.11
CA CYS A 166 -25.93 -11.78 1.33
C CYS A 166 -26.21 -10.51 2.12
N HIS A 167 -25.69 -9.36 1.69
CA HIS A 167 -25.97 -8.08 2.33
C HIS A 167 -27.47 -7.78 2.37
N GLU A 168 -28.20 -8.03 1.29
CA GLU A 168 -29.66 -7.80 1.23
C GLU A 168 -30.43 -8.58 2.31
N TYR A 169 -30.03 -9.82 2.63
CA TYR A 169 -30.67 -10.63 3.66
C TYR A 169 -30.41 -10.15 5.09
N TYR A 170 -29.29 -9.45 5.33
CA TYR A 170 -28.84 -9.00 6.64
C TYR A 170 -28.90 -7.48 6.85
N ASN A 171 -29.39 -6.75 5.84
CA ASN A 171 -29.57 -5.30 5.83
C ASN A 171 -30.54 -4.71 6.90
N PRO A 172 -31.40 -5.47 7.63
CA PRO A 172 -32.24 -4.86 8.66
C PRO A 172 -31.64 -4.94 10.08
N ILE A 173 -30.43 -5.45 10.29
CA ILE A 173 -29.81 -5.46 11.62
C ILE A 173 -29.00 -4.17 11.81
N PRO A 174 -29.40 -3.22 12.67
CA PRO A 174 -28.76 -1.90 12.80
C PRO A 174 -27.28 -1.92 13.26
N LYS A 175 -26.74 -3.11 13.52
CA LYS A 175 -25.39 -3.34 14.03
C LYS A 175 -24.37 -3.75 12.96
N LEU A 176 -24.78 -4.19 11.77
CA LEU A 176 -23.83 -4.63 10.72
C LEU A 176 -23.61 -3.49 9.71
N ARG A 177 -22.49 -2.76 9.82
CA ARG A 177 -22.03 -1.78 8.80
C ARG A 177 -21.17 -2.48 7.72
N PHE A 178 -21.11 -1.91 6.52
CA PHE A 178 -20.47 -2.42 5.28
C PHE A 178 -19.06 -3.05 5.45
N GLY A 179 -18.25 -2.64 6.44
CA GLY A 179 -16.90 -3.19 6.66
C GLY A 179 -16.84 -4.64 7.17
N VAL A 180 -17.94 -5.21 7.67
CA VAL A 180 -17.93 -6.52 8.34
C VAL A 180 -17.89 -7.71 7.36
N LEU A 181 -18.36 -7.54 6.12
CA LEU A 181 -18.45 -8.61 5.11
C LEU A 181 -17.17 -8.84 4.28
N LEU A 182 -16.11 -8.04 4.49
CA LEU A 182 -14.78 -8.29 3.91
C LEU A 182 -14.11 -9.58 4.43
N CYS A 183 -14.57 -10.07 5.58
CA CYS A 183 -14.00 -11.22 6.29
C CYS A 183 -14.90 -12.45 6.26
N CYS A 184 -16.06 -12.35 5.63
CA CYS A 184 -17.13 -13.33 5.68
C CYS A 184 -17.75 -13.53 4.31
N PHE A 185 -18.43 -14.65 4.13
CA PHE A 185 -19.26 -14.91 2.97
C PHE A 185 -20.49 -15.69 3.42
N CYS A 186 -21.45 -15.89 2.52
CA CYS A 186 -22.70 -16.53 2.90
C CYS A 186 -22.98 -17.71 1.99
N ALA A 187 -23.64 -18.70 2.56
CA ALA A 187 -24.02 -19.90 1.83
C ALA A 187 -25.33 -20.43 2.38
N MET A 188 -26.12 -21.07 1.51
CA MET A 188 -27.37 -21.68 1.93
C MET A 188 -27.78 -22.85 1.05
N ASN A 189 -28.63 -23.71 1.60
CA ASN A 189 -29.38 -24.67 0.81
C ASN A 189 -30.85 -24.69 1.30
N PRO A 190 -31.77 -24.02 0.60
CA PRO A 190 -33.17 -23.95 1.03
C PRO A 190 -33.92 -25.28 0.79
N ALA A 191 -33.39 -26.18 -0.04
CA ALA A 191 -34.05 -27.43 -0.43
C ALA A 191 -33.81 -28.58 0.56
N THR A 192 -32.82 -28.45 1.45
CA THR A 192 -32.53 -29.46 2.47
C THR A 192 -32.82 -28.91 3.85
N SER A 193 -33.61 -29.62 4.65
CA SER A 193 -33.88 -29.26 6.06
C SER A 193 -32.84 -29.85 7.02
N ASP A 194 -32.16 -30.92 6.61
CA ASP A 194 -31.22 -31.68 7.45
C ASP A 194 -29.77 -31.30 7.16
N CYS A 195 -29.22 -30.44 8.02
CA CYS A 195 -27.80 -30.08 7.99
C CYS A 195 -27.27 -29.64 9.34
N SER A 196 -25.95 -29.72 9.53
CA SER A 196 -25.28 -29.31 10.76
C SER A 196 -25.38 -27.80 10.97
N ASN A 197 -26.44 -27.35 11.65
CA ASN A 197 -26.63 -25.96 12.06
C ASN A 197 -25.85 -25.58 13.33
N MET A 198 -24.90 -26.43 13.76
CA MET A 198 -24.05 -26.20 14.92
C MET A 198 -23.13 -24.97 14.72
N HIS A 199 -22.86 -24.23 15.79
CA HIS A 199 -21.95 -23.08 15.70
C HIS A 199 -20.53 -23.54 15.36
N SER A 200 -19.84 -22.77 14.52
CA SER A 200 -18.49 -23.08 14.05
C SER A 200 -18.36 -24.37 13.22
N SER A 201 -19.46 -24.87 12.64
CA SER A 201 -19.37 -25.98 11.68
C SER A 201 -18.41 -25.65 10.53
N PRO A 202 -17.41 -26.51 10.26
CA PRO A 202 -16.46 -26.33 9.16
C PRO A 202 -17.14 -26.28 7.80
N LEU A 203 -16.64 -25.41 6.95
CA LEU A 203 -17.07 -25.27 5.58
C LEU A 203 -15.87 -25.56 4.66
N GLN A 204 -16.04 -26.49 3.72
CA GLN A 204 -14.99 -26.97 2.82
C GLN A 204 -15.40 -26.90 1.35
N LEU A 205 -14.40 -26.81 0.47
CA LEU A 205 -14.53 -26.98 -0.97
C LEU A 205 -13.79 -28.26 -1.38
N VAL A 206 -14.46 -29.17 -2.08
CA VAL A 206 -13.82 -30.38 -2.61
C VAL A 206 -13.47 -30.17 -4.07
N ILE A 207 -12.19 -30.22 -4.39
CA ILE A 207 -11.68 -30.07 -5.77
C ILE A 207 -11.32 -31.45 -6.30
N ASP A 208 -11.84 -31.80 -7.49
CA ASP A 208 -11.46 -33.01 -8.20
C ASP A 208 -10.30 -32.71 -9.17
N ARG A 209 -9.18 -33.43 -9.04
CA ARG A 209 -8.08 -33.40 -10.00
C ARG A 209 -7.61 -34.82 -10.26
N ASN A 210 -7.68 -35.25 -11.53
CA ASN A 210 -7.26 -36.57 -11.99
C ASN A 210 -7.94 -37.73 -11.22
N GLY A 211 -9.24 -37.60 -10.91
CA GLY A 211 -10.03 -38.62 -10.23
C GLY A 211 -9.79 -38.71 -8.71
N LYS A 212 -9.03 -37.77 -8.13
CA LYS A 212 -8.85 -37.64 -6.68
C LYS A 212 -9.55 -36.38 -6.17
N ARG A 213 -10.50 -36.57 -5.26
CA ARG A 213 -11.24 -35.52 -4.56
C ARG A 213 -10.48 -35.03 -3.33
N VAL A 214 -10.11 -33.74 -3.29
CA VAL A 214 -9.34 -33.13 -2.19
C VAL A 214 -10.16 -32.06 -1.48
N PRO A 215 -10.44 -32.19 -0.17
CA PRO A 215 -11.16 -31.19 0.60
C PRO A 215 -10.24 -30.05 1.08
N PHE A 216 -10.65 -28.81 0.85
CA PHE A 216 -9.98 -27.60 1.34
C PHE A 216 -10.91 -26.82 2.27
N LEU A 217 -10.41 -26.43 3.44
CA LEU A 217 -11.15 -25.64 4.41
C LEU A 217 -11.22 -24.18 3.95
N ILE A 218 -12.43 -23.62 3.92
CA ILE A 218 -12.68 -22.25 3.43
C ILE A 218 -13.22 -21.32 4.51
N GLY A 219 -13.86 -21.86 5.55
CA GLY A 219 -14.44 -21.07 6.62
C GLY A 219 -15.16 -21.89 7.68
N HIS A 220 -15.87 -21.21 8.58
CA HIS A 220 -16.79 -21.83 9.54
C HIS A 220 -18.07 -21.02 9.69
N LYS A 221 -19.15 -21.67 10.13
CA LYS A 221 -20.44 -21.02 10.33
C LYS A 221 -20.42 -20.08 11.53
N SER A 222 -20.76 -18.82 11.29
CA SER A 222 -20.77 -17.75 12.28
C SER A 222 -22.19 -17.38 12.73
N ILE A 223 -23.09 -17.08 11.79
CA ILE A 223 -24.43 -16.55 12.08
C ILE A 223 -25.49 -17.24 11.22
N GLY A 224 -26.64 -17.55 11.80
CA GLY A 224 -27.82 -18.01 11.07
C GLY A 224 -27.89 -19.53 10.84
N LYS A 225 -29.02 -19.95 10.26
CA LYS A 225 -29.25 -21.32 9.79
C LYS A 225 -28.83 -21.40 8.32
N ALA A 226 -28.12 -22.46 7.95
CA ALA A 226 -27.63 -22.63 6.59
C ALA A 226 -28.62 -23.37 5.68
N CYS A 227 -29.55 -24.13 6.27
CA CYS A 227 -30.48 -24.97 5.50
C CYS A 227 -31.91 -24.91 6.04
N GLY A 228 -32.88 -25.28 5.20
CA GLY A 228 -34.31 -25.24 5.50
C GLY A 228 -34.87 -23.83 5.68
N VAL A 229 -34.10 -22.81 5.27
CA VAL A 229 -34.45 -21.39 5.42
C VAL A 229 -34.18 -20.63 4.15
N LYS A 230 -34.99 -19.60 3.88
CA LYS A 230 -34.86 -18.72 2.70
C LYS A 230 -33.81 -17.60 2.87
N ARG A 231 -33.14 -17.54 4.01
CA ARG A 231 -32.08 -16.57 4.32
C ARG A 231 -30.77 -17.32 4.51
N PRO A 232 -29.64 -16.89 3.91
CA PRO A 232 -28.40 -17.63 3.97
C PRO A 232 -27.68 -17.47 5.30
N ALA A 233 -26.93 -18.47 5.75
CA ALA A 233 -26.05 -18.31 6.90
C ALA A 233 -24.78 -17.53 6.53
N VAL A 234 -24.21 -16.81 7.51
CA VAL A 234 -22.92 -16.12 7.41
C VAL A 234 -21.82 -17.03 7.92
N PHE A 235 -20.74 -17.11 7.15
CA PHE A 235 -19.55 -17.89 7.45
C PHE A 235 -18.33 -16.97 7.51
N THR A 236 -17.49 -17.13 8.53
CA THR A 236 -16.19 -16.47 8.60
C THR A 236 -15.23 -17.13 7.63
N ARG A 237 -14.58 -16.33 6.77
CA ARG A 237 -13.66 -16.78 5.73
C ARG A 237 -12.26 -16.94 6.31
N TYR A 238 -11.73 -18.16 6.34
CA TYR A 238 -10.37 -18.37 6.88
C TYR A 238 -9.27 -17.80 6.00
N GLY A 239 -9.47 -17.72 4.68
CA GLY A 239 -8.52 -17.04 3.77
C GLY A 239 -8.25 -15.58 4.15
N SER A 240 -9.19 -14.88 4.80
CA SER A 240 -9.02 -13.50 5.27
C SER A 240 -8.21 -13.38 6.58
N TYR A 241 -7.89 -14.51 7.21
CA TYR A 241 -7.12 -14.59 8.46
C TYR A 241 -5.97 -15.59 8.35
N TYR A 242 -5.65 -15.99 7.12
CA TYR A 242 -4.68 -17.02 6.82
C TYR A 242 -3.33 -16.72 7.49
N GLU A 243 -2.87 -15.47 7.38
CA GLU A 243 -1.61 -14.99 7.96
C GLU A 243 -1.61 -15.04 9.50
N TRP A 244 -2.72 -14.68 10.14
CA TRP A 244 -2.87 -14.78 11.60
C TRP A 244 -2.90 -16.24 12.06
N LEU A 245 -3.62 -17.11 11.35
CA LEU A 245 -3.73 -18.53 11.66
C LEU A 245 -2.36 -19.23 11.57
N GLU A 246 -1.60 -18.97 10.51
CA GLU A 246 -0.24 -19.49 10.35
C GLU A 246 0.69 -18.99 11.47
N THR A 247 0.59 -17.70 11.83
CA THR A 247 1.40 -17.08 12.88
C THR A 247 1.14 -17.70 14.25
N VAL A 248 -0.12 -17.84 14.65
CA VAL A 248 -0.48 -18.30 16.01
C VAL A 248 -0.37 -19.82 16.14
N THR A 249 -0.63 -20.56 15.06
CA THR A 249 -0.53 -22.03 15.10
C THR A 249 0.88 -22.55 14.81
N ASN A 250 1.71 -21.77 14.11
CA ASN A 250 3.03 -22.16 13.61
C ASN A 250 2.98 -23.47 12.79
N LEU A 251 1.95 -23.58 11.93
CA LEU A 251 1.68 -24.69 11.02
C LEU A 251 1.67 -24.19 9.57
N PRO A 252 2.21 -24.95 8.59
CA PRO A 252 2.13 -24.60 7.18
C PRO A 252 0.75 -24.98 6.63
N LEU A 253 -0.10 -23.98 6.31
CA LEU A 253 -1.52 -24.20 5.99
C LEU A 253 -1.84 -24.08 4.47
N GLU A 254 -0.85 -23.79 3.61
CA GLU A 254 -1.02 -23.50 2.17
C GLU A 254 -0.89 -24.74 1.28
N ALA A 255 -1.65 -24.77 0.18
CA ALA A 255 -1.40 -25.66 -0.96
C ALA A 255 -1.01 -24.82 -2.20
N THR A 256 0.28 -24.77 -2.53
CA THR A 256 0.78 -24.04 -3.71
C THR A 256 0.32 -24.72 -5.01
N GLY A 257 -0.53 -24.05 -5.78
CA GLY A 257 -1.16 -24.59 -6.99
C GLY A 257 -0.33 -24.66 -8.27
N ILE A 258 1.01 -24.58 -8.23
CA ILE A 258 1.83 -24.42 -9.46
C ILE A 258 2.89 -25.52 -9.70
N LEU A 259 3.13 -26.46 -8.79
CA LEU A 259 4.05 -27.58 -9.04
C LEU A 259 3.38 -28.92 -8.69
N LEU A 260 2.80 -29.56 -9.71
CA LEU A 260 2.07 -30.81 -9.48
C LEU A 260 2.06 -31.74 -10.70
N VAL A 261 3.23 -32.23 -11.07
CA VAL A 261 3.37 -33.49 -11.82
C VAL A 261 4.21 -34.43 -10.96
N LEU A 262 3.54 -35.48 -10.47
CA LEU A 262 4.03 -36.67 -9.76
C LEU A 262 4.10 -36.60 -8.21
N SER A 263 3.37 -37.55 -7.59
CA SER A 263 3.41 -38.00 -6.17
C SER A 263 2.57 -37.28 -5.09
N PHE A 264 1.24 -37.22 -5.27
CA PHE A 264 0.31 -36.84 -4.19
C PHE A 264 -0.21 -38.06 -3.38
N SER A 265 0.59 -38.44 -2.40
CA SER A 265 0.18 -39.14 -1.16
C SER A 265 1.00 -38.72 0.07
N TYR A 266 2.03 -37.86 -0.06
CA TYR A 266 3.06 -37.69 0.98
C TYR A 266 3.34 -36.23 1.40
N LEU A 267 2.63 -35.24 0.83
CA LEU A 267 3.02 -33.82 0.92
C LEU A 267 2.51 -33.02 2.14
N CYS A 268 1.82 -33.64 3.10
CA CYS A 268 1.60 -33.01 4.42
C CYS A 268 2.44 -33.62 5.55
N ALA A 269 3.13 -34.74 5.33
CA ALA A 269 3.79 -35.48 6.41
C ALA A 269 5.33 -35.47 6.37
N VAL A 270 5.99 -35.12 5.26
CA VAL A 270 7.47 -35.12 5.20
C VAL A 270 7.97 -33.97 4.34
N GLN A 271 8.15 -32.80 4.94
CA GLN A 271 9.07 -31.77 4.46
C GLN A 271 9.50 -30.89 5.64
N SER A 272 10.27 -31.46 6.56
CA SER A 272 10.98 -30.71 7.62
C SER A 272 12.20 -29.95 7.08
N ARG A 273 12.24 -29.60 5.79
CA ARG A 273 13.41 -28.95 5.19
C ARG A 273 13.17 -28.30 3.83
N ILE A 274 12.06 -27.59 3.64
CA ILE A 274 11.98 -26.51 2.65
C ILE A 274 11.13 -25.42 3.31
N GLN A 275 11.74 -24.29 3.66
CA GLN A 275 11.05 -23.07 4.05
C GLN A 275 10.61 -22.35 2.76
N PRO A 276 9.33 -22.01 2.57
CA PRO A 276 8.98 -20.95 1.64
C PRO A 276 8.10 -19.86 2.29
N ALA A 277 8.38 -18.62 1.86
CA ALA A 277 7.61 -17.40 2.06
C ALA A 277 7.49 -16.85 3.49
N GLU A 278 8.62 -16.78 4.20
CA GLU A 278 8.80 -15.79 5.26
C GLU A 278 8.67 -14.35 4.70
N ARG A 279 7.84 -13.52 5.37
CA ARG A 279 7.84 -12.03 5.42
C ARG A 279 7.05 -11.23 4.37
N VAL A 280 5.79 -10.95 4.68
CA VAL A 280 5.08 -9.72 4.29
C VAL A 280 4.08 -9.42 5.42
N PHE A 281 4.28 -8.59 6.46
CA PHE A 281 5.31 -7.64 6.90
C PHE A 281 5.43 -7.76 8.44
N PRO A 282 6.66 -7.84 9.00
CA PRO A 282 6.92 -7.01 10.17
C PRO A 282 8.28 -6.32 10.03
N SER A 283 8.24 -5.00 9.88
CA SER A 283 9.39 -4.12 10.00
C SER A 283 9.38 -3.55 11.42
N ASP A 284 9.74 -4.38 12.39
CA ASP A 284 9.68 -3.99 13.81
C ASP A 284 10.65 -2.82 14.09
N ILE A 285 10.09 -1.64 14.37
CA ILE A 285 10.84 -0.43 14.69
C ILE A 285 11.79 -0.62 15.89
N ASN A 286 11.49 -1.54 16.81
CA ASN A 286 12.37 -1.84 17.95
C ASN A 286 13.68 -2.53 17.52
N LYS A 287 13.77 -3.03 16.27
CA LYS A 287 14.97 -3.67 15.70
C LYS A 287 15.74 -2.73 14.76
N ALA A 288 15.24 -1.51 14.53
CA ALA A 288 15.90 -0.53 13.68
C ALA A 288 17.04 0.18 14.42
N PHE A 289 18.13 0.46 13.70
CA PHE A 289 19.29 1.18 14.24
C PHE A 289 19.67 2.32 13.31
N ILE A 290 20.12 3.42 13.89
CA ILE A 290 20.64 4.58 13.18
C ILE A 290 22.15 4.70 13.42
N ALA A 291 22.89 5.09 12.37
CA ALA A 291 24.30 5.39 12.50
C ALA A 291 24.51 6.68 13.31
N THR A 292 25.63 6.80 14.01
CA THR A 292 25.91 8.01 14.80
C THR A 292 26.19 9.24 13.93
N VAL A 293 26.75 9.03 12.74
CA VAL A 293 27.07 10.08 11.76
C VAL A 293 26.27 9.81 10.50
N ARG A 294 25.67 10.85 9.92
CA ARG A 294 24.93 10.77 8.66
C ARG A 294 25.90 10.48 7.51
N GLN A 295 25.59 9.46 6.70
CA GLN A 295 26.47 8.98 5.62
C GLN A 295 25.77 8.92 4.26
N THR A 296 24.44 8.89 4.22
CA THR A 296 23.62 8.77 3.01
C THR A 296 22.31 9.53 3.20
N LEU A 297 21.55 9.74 2.13
CA LEU A 297 20.16 10.24 2.17
C LEU A 297 19.11 9.11 2.18
N ASN A 298 19.53 7.86 1.96
CA ASN A 298 18.63 6.69 1.92
C ASN A 298 18.07 6.27 3.30
N ASP A 299 18.57 6.87 4.37
CA ASP A 299 18.09 6.74 5.76
C ASP A 299 16.82 7.57 6.03
N CYS A 300 16.25 8.23 5.02
CA CYS A 300 15.11 9.13 5.16
C CYS A 300 13.92 8.55 5.94
N HIS A 301 13.52 7.31 5.65
CA HIS A 301 12.42 6.62 6.34
C HIS A 301 12.71 6.34 7.83
N LEU A 302 13.98 6.34 8.24
CA LEU A 302 14.39 6.29 9.65
C LEU A 302 14.38 7.69 10.26
N ARG A 303 14.94 8.67 9.54
CA ARG A 303 15.08 10.08 9.97
C ARG A 303 13.72 10.74 10.21
N TYR A 304 12.75 10.45 9.35
CA TYR A 304 11.41 11.03 9.41
C TYR A 304 10.36 10.02 9.85
N HIS A 305 10.76 8.95 10.57
CA HIS A 305 9.85 7.88 11.00
C HIS A 305 8.61 8.41 11.73
N LYS A 306 8.81 9.37 12.64
CA LYS A 306 7.78 10.08 13.39
C LYS A 306 6.64 10.69 12.53
N TYR A 307 6.90 10.98 11.27
CA TYR A 307 5.99 11.65 10.34
C TYR A 307 5.33 10.73 9.29
N GLY A 308 5.68 9.45 9.25
CA GLY A 308 5.13 8.50 8.27
C GLY A 308 3.67 8.11 8.55
N ASP A 309 2.91 7.80 7.48
CA ASP A 309 1.46 7.54 7.50
C ASP A 309 1.11 6.06 7.76
N TYR A 310 -0.10 5.76 8.27
CA TYR A 310 -0.52 4.41 8.70
C TYR A 310 -1.49 3.68 7.74
N TYR A 311 -1.80 4.20 6.55
CA TYR A 311 -2.94 3.72 5.73
C TYR A 311 -2.60 2.73 4.59
N LEU A 312 -3.33 1.61 4.50
CA LEU A 312 -3.17 0.52 3.53
C LEU A 312 -3.74 0.85 2.12
N VAL A 313 -2.95 0.60 1.06
CA VAL A 313 -3.38 0.67 -0.37
C VAL A 313 -3.32 -0.72 -1.04
N TYR A 314 -4.33 -1.07 -1.85
CA TYR A 314 -4.45 -2.31 -2.64
C TYR A 314 -4.86 -2.02 -4.11
N PRO A 315 -4.43 -2.81 -5.14
CA PRO A 315 -4.90 -2.67 -6.53
C PRO A 315 -5.84 -3.78 -7.09
N ILE A 316 -6.30 -3.51 -8.33
CA ILE A 316 -7.55 -3.84 -9.08
C ILE A 316 -7.41 -4.99 -10.11
N TYR A 317 -8.54 -5.58 -10.57
CA TYR A 317 -8.71 -6.12 -11.95
C TYR A 317 -10.17 -5.95 -12.47
N GLY A 318 -10.38 -5.73 -13.79
CA GLY A 318 -11.66 -5.40 -14.45
C GLY A 318 -12.30 -6.46 -15.39
N VAL A 319 -13.51 -6.17 -15.93
CA VAL A 319 -14.40 -7.01 -16.80
C VAL A 319 -15.36 -6.10 -17.66
N PRO A 320 -16.23 -6.57 -18.60
CA PRO A 320 -16.58 -5.87 -19.86
C PRO A 320 -17.93 -5.08 -19.85
N ALA A 321 -18.21 -4.43 -21.00
CA ALA A 321 -19.25 -3.45 -21.40
C ALA A 321 -20.75 -3.68 -21.00
N ARG A 322 -21.55 -2.60 -20.78
CA ARG A 322 -22.87 -2.58 -20.09
C ARG A 322 -23.90 -1.51 -20.57
N GLN A 323 -25.14 -1.60 -20.05
CA GLN A 323 -26.23 -0.61 -20.19
C GLN A 323 -25.83 0.81 -19.80
N GLY A 324 -26.07 1.79 -20.67
CA GLY A 324 -25.75 3.21 -20.43
C GLY A 324 -24.33 3.63 -20.83
N GLU A 325 -23.49 2.68 -21.28
CA GLU A 325 -22.12 2.95 -21.73
C GLU A 325 -22.04 3.88 -22.96
N PHE A 326 -23.10 3.93 -23.76
CA PHE A 326 -23.27 4.84 -24.90
C PHE A 326 -24.56 5.65 -24.75
N SER A 327 -24.66 6.43 -23.67
CA SER A 327 -25.89 7.18 -23.31
C SER A 327 -26.34 8.24 -24.32
N HIS A 328 -25.54 8.53 -25.34
CA HIS A 328 -25.90 9.44 -26.45
C HIS A 328 -26.32 8.70 -27.72
N MET A 329 -26.22 7.37 -27.77
CA MET A 329 -26.52 6.59 -28.97
C MET A 329 -28.00 6.70 -29.33
N ALA A 330 -28.28 7.06 -30.58
CA ALA A 330 -29.61 7.20 -31.13
C ALA A 330 -29.83 6.20 -32.27
N ALA A 331 -30.98 5.54 -32.29
CA ALA A 331 -31.43 4.73 -33.41
C ALA A 331 -32.51 5.50 -34.19
N ILE A 332 -32.30 5.69 -35.49
CA ILE A 332 -33.17 6.44 -36.39
C ILE A 332 -34.01 5.45 -37.19
N GLY A 333 -35.34 5.62 -37.14
CA GLY A 333 -36.28 4.61 -37.58
C GLY A 333 -37.28 5.06 -38.65
N TRP A 334 -37.61 4.11 -39.53
CA TRP A 334 -38.64 4.19 -40.56
C TRP A 334 -39.80 3.25 -40.25
N ARG A 335 -41.04 3.72 -40.41
CA ARG A 335 -42.24 2.90 -40.30
C ARG A 335 -42.51 2.17 -41.61
N ARG A 336 -42.45 0.84 -41.57
CA ARG A 336 -42.77 -0.03 -42.72
C ARG A 336 -44.28 -0.09 -42.97
N SER A 337 -44.67 -0.53 -44.16
CA SER A 337 -46.07 -0.71 -44.59
C SER A 337 -46.89 -1.64 -43.69
N ASN A 338 -46.24 -2.58 -42.99
CA ASN A 338 -46.86 -3.49 -42.02
C ASN A 338 -46.98 -2.92 -40.59
N GLY A 339 -46.62 -1.65 -40.38
CA GLY A 339 -46.63 -0.98 -39.07
C GLY A 339 -45.40 -1.20 -38.19
N SER A 340 -44.45 -2.08 -38.59
CA SER A 340 -43.20 -2.30 -37.85
C SER A 340 -42.18 -1.17 -38.06
N LEU A 341 -41.31 -0.95 -37.08
CA LEU A 341 -40.21 0.03 -37.18
C LEU A 341 -38.93 -0.65 -37.65
N SER A 342 -38.27 -0.03 -38.62
CA SER A 342 -36.94 -0.40 -39.12
C SER A 342 -35.93 0.65 -38.66
N PHE A 343 -34.88 0.25 -37.94
CA PHE A 343 -33.77 1.15 -37.62
C PHE A 343 -32.63 0.89 -38.61
N ASP A 344 -32.45 1.81 -39.56
CA ASP A 344 -31.48 1.68 -40.66
C ASP A 344 -30.29 2.64 -40.53
N CYS A 345 -30.39 3.63 -39.62
CA CYS A 345 -29.31 4.54 -39.29
C CYS A 345 -29.17 4.74 -37.78
N GLY A 346 -27.96 5.05 -37.36
CA GLY A 346 -27.61 5.55 -36.04
C GLY A 346 -27.47 7.07 -36.00
N GLY A 347 -27.28 7.59 -34.81
CA GLY A 347 -27.03 9.00 -34.54
C GLY A 347 -26.46 9.20 -33.14
N SER A 348 -26.06 10.44 -32.86
CA SER A 348 -25.57 10.86 -31.54
C SER A 348 -26.38 12.03 -31.03
N LEU A 349 -26.98 11.88 -29.86
CA LEU A 349 -27.59 13.01 -29.15
C LEU A 349 -26.49 14.01 -28.77
N VAL A 350 -26.56 15.26 -29.25
CA VAL A 350 -25.54 16.30 -29.04
C VAL A 350 -26.06 17.49 -28.22
N THR A 351 -27.39 17.60 -28.11
CA THR A 351 -28.08 18.53 -27.19
C THR A 351 -29.33 17.82 -26.65
N THR A 352 -30.08 18.42 -25.75
CA THR A 352 -31.34 17.82 -25.27
C THR A 352 -32.44 17.73 -26.34
N ARG A 353 -32.24 18.28 -27.54
CA ARG A 353 -33.25 18.26 -28.63
C ARG A 353 -32.69 17.94 -30.02
N HIS A 354 -31.38 17.74 -30.15
CA HIS A 354 -30.73 17.57 -31.45
C HIS A 354 -29.89 16.29 -31.48
N VAL A 355 -30.08 15.51 -32.55
CA VAL A 355 -29.30 14.31 -32.87
C VAL A 355 -28.47 14.57 -34.12
N LEU A 356 -27.16 14.35 -34.02
CA LEU A 356 -26.20 14.42 -35.11
C LEU A 356 -26.14 13.07 -35.83
N THR A 357 -26.24 13.06 -37.15
CA THR A 357 -26.22 11.84 -37.98
C THR A 357 -25.64 12.14 -39.37
N ALA A 358 -25.61 11.15 -40.25
CA ALA A 358 -25.20 11.29 -41.64
C ALA A 358 -26.32 11.90 -42.49
N ALA A 359 -25.98 12.68 -43.52
CA ALA A 359 -26.96 13.31 -44.39
C ALA A 359 -27.68 12.32 -45.30
N HIS A 360 -27.00 11.23 -45.68
CA HIS A 360 -27.61 10.18 -46.49
C HIS A 360 -28.74 9.44 -45.75
N CYS A 361 -28.78 9.49 -44.42
CA CYS A 361 -29.87 8.94 -43.59
C CYS A 361 -31.19 9.74 -43.69
N ALA A 362 -31.25 10.79 -44.49
CA ALA A 362 -32.48 11.55 -44.73
C ALA A 362 -33.53 10.74 -45.51
N LEU A 363 -33.10 9.73 -46.27
CA LEU A 363 -33.97 8.88 -47.09
C LEU A 363 -33.51 7.42 -46.96
N ASN A 364 -34.45 6.47 -46.84
CA ASN A 364 -34.13 5.05 -46.99
C ASN A 364 -34.07 4.65 -48.48
N ASP A 365 -33.81 3.38 -48.77
CA ASP A 365 -33.74 2.83 -50.14
C ASP A 365 -35.05 3.02 -50.94
N ASP A 366 -36.19 3.18 -50.25
CA ASP A 366 -37.50 3.45 -50.85
C ASP A 366 -37.80 4.94 -51.06
N GLY A 367 -36.85 5.83 -50.72
CA GLY A 367 -37.02 7.28 -50.82
C GLY A 367 -37.93 7.89 -49.74
N MET A 368 -38.13 7.19 -48.61
CA MET A 368 -38.93 7.67 -47.48
C MET A 368 -38.07 8.34 -46.42
N ALA A 369 -38.59 9.42 -45.82
CA ALA A 369 -37.95 10.09 -44.69
C ALA A 369 -38.16 9.33 -43.36
N PRO A 370 -37.18 9.35 -42.43
CA PRO A 370 -37.35 8.74 -41.11
C PRO A 370 -38.42 9.48 -40.31
N GLN A 371 -39.10 8.76 -39.41
CA GLN A 371 -40.18 9.35 -38.59
C GLN A 371 -39.86 9.36 -37.09
N VAL A 372 -39.00 8.45 -36.62
CA VAL A 372 -38.76 8.26 -35.18
C VAL A 372 -37.28 8.22 -34.84
N VAL A 373 -36.95 8.70 -33.65
CA VAL A 373 -35.65 8.51 -32.99
C VAL A 373 -35.86 7.81 -31.67
N ARG A 374 -35.07 6.77 -31.42
CA ARG A 374 -35.07 6.02 -30.16
C ARG A 374 -33.73 6.16 -29.44
N LEU A 375 -33.77 6.46 -28.15
CA LEU A 375 -32.62 6.68 -27.26
C LEU A 375 -32.69 5.71 -26.06
N GLY A 376 -31.56 5.44 -25.41
CA GLY A 376 -31.52 4.66 -24.15
C GLY A 376 -31.80 3.16 -24.30
N VAL A 377 -31.69 2.63 -25.52
CA VAL A 377 -31.93 1.21 -25.86
C VAL A 377 -30.64 0.41 -25.98
N ILE A 378 -30.70 -0.86 -25.55
CA ILE A 378 -29.63 -1.84 -25.79
C ILE A 378 -30.07 -2.88 -26.79
N ASP A 379 -31.33 -3.31 -26.70
CA ASP A 379 -31.96 -4.20 -27.66
C ASP A 379 -33.00 -3.39 -28.45
N ILE A 380 -32.76 -3.19 -29.74
CA ILE A 380 -33.67 -2.40 -30.61
C ILE A 380 -34.95 -3.17 -30.98
N THR A 381 -34.99 -4.48 -30.76
CA THR A 381 -36.13 -5.36 -31.03
C THR A 381 -37.07 -5.54 -29.84
N ALA A 382 -36.56 -5.31 -28.62
CA ALA A 382 -37.35 -5.31 -27.40
C ALA A 382 -38.30 -4.10 -27.34
N GLY A 383 -39.52 -4.31 -26.80
CA GLY A 383 -40.53 -3.24 -26.66
C GLY A 383 -40.07 -2.10 -25.75
N LEU A 384 -40.65 -0.90 -25.91
CA LEU A 384 -40.32 0.28 -25.08
C LEU A 384 -40.54 0.05 -23.57
N TYR A 385 -41.38 -0.92 -23.21
CA TYR A 385 -41.71 -1.28 -21.83
C TYR A 385 -41.04 -2.58 -21.36
N ASP A 386 -40.10 -3.12 -22.16
CA ASP A 386 -39.31 -4.28 -21.77
C ASP A 386 -38.38 -3.91 -20.60
N PRO A 387 -38.24 -4.75 -19.56
CA PRO A 387 -37.29 -4.53 -18.47
C PRO A 387 -35.85 -4.25 -18.93
N GLN A 388 -35.43 -4.79 -20.10
CA GLN A 388 -34.11 -4.55 -20.69
C GLN A 388 -33.97 -3.14 -21.31
N ASN A 389 -35.08 -2.46 -21.57
CA ASN A 389 -35.19 -1.12 -22.17
C ASN A 389 -35.83 -0.10 -21.20
N GLN A 390 -35.65 -0.26 -19.88
CA GLN A 390 -36.27 0.58 -18.85
C GLN A 390 -35.99 2.10 -18.97
N PHE A 391 -34.95 2.50 -19.71
CA PHE A 391 -34.59 3.91 -19.96
C PHE A 391 -34.87 4.36 -21.40
N ALA A 392 -35.52 3.51 -22.21
CA ALA A 392 -35.79 3.79 -23.60
C ALA A 392 -36.75 4.95 -23.77
N GLN A 393 -36.43 5.87 -24.68
CA GLN A 393 -37.25 7.03 -24.99
C GLN A 393 -37.42 7.15 -26.50
N GLU A 394 -38.65 7.38 -26.96
CA GLU A 394 -38.98 7.52 -28.39
C GLU A 394 -39.55 8.91 -28.69
N TYR A 395 -39.03 9.52 -29.75
CA TYR A 395 -39.30 10.89 -30.16
C TYR A 395 -39.66 10.96 -31.64
N SER A 396 -40.61 11.83 -31.99
CA SER A 396 -40.89 12.13 -33.39
C SER A 396 -39.87 13.14 -33.92
N ILE A 397 -39.61 13.10 -35.23
CA ILE A 397 -38.72 14.04 -35.89
C ILE A 397 -39.49 15.30 -36.28
N ALA A 398 -39.11 16.46 -35.74
CA ALA A 398 -39.67 17.76 -36.10
C ALA A 398 -39.04 18.31 -37.39
N SER A 399 -37.74 18.15 -37.55
CA SER A 399 -37.02 18.52 -38.78
C SER A 399 -35.77 17.67 -38.97
N PHE A 400 -35.38 17.49 -40.23
CA PHE A 400 -34.14 16.84 -40.65
C PHE A 400 -33.35 17.82 -41.54
N THR A 401 -32.34 18.46 -40.98
CA THR A 401 -31.53 19.48 -41.65
C THR A 401 -30.22 18.87 -42.14
N ARG A 402 -30.11 18.67 -43.47
CA ARG A 402 -28.84 18.26 -44.10
C ARG A 402 -27.92 19.46 -44.26
N HIS A 403 -26.61 19.23 -44.26
CA HIS A 403 -25.65 20.27 -44.62
C HIS A 403 -25.99 20.86 -46.01
N PRO A 404 -25.94 22.19 -46.21
CA PRO A 404 -26.34 22.82 -47.47
C PRO A 404 -25.59 22.33 -48.71
N GLU A 405 -24.32 21.93 -48.52
CA GLU A 405 -23.45 21.42 -49.58
C GLU A 405 -23.58 19.91 -49.82
N HIS A 406 -24.48 19.21 -49.13
CA HIS A 406 -24.65 17.77 -49.32
C HIS A 406 -25.55 17.45 -50.52
N GLU A 407 -25.00 16.66 -51.45
CA GLU A 407 -25.73 16.09 -52.59
C GLU A 407 -25.71 14.55 -52.55
N PHE A 408 -26.88 13.92 -52.70
CA PHE A 408 -27.01 12.44 -52.74
C PHE A 408 -26.20 11.75 -53.86
N ARG A 409 -25.76 12.50 -54.88
CA ARG A 409 -24.93 11.97 -55.97
C ARG A 409 -23.45 11.88 -55.61
N THR A 410 -23.04 12.56 -54.55
CA THR A 410 -21.65 12.65 -54.06
C THR A 410 -21.55 12.04 -52.67
N GLU A 411 -20.33 11.73 -52.23
CA GLU A 411 -20.06 11.22 -50.89
C GLU A 411 -19.40 12.29 -49.99
N TYR A 412 -19.63 13.57 -50.31
CA TYR A 412 -19.12 14.72 -49.57
C TYR A 412 -20.17 15.32 -48.63
N HIS A 413 -19.69 16.02 -47.59
CA HIS A 413 -20.53 16.72 -46.60
C HIS A 413 -21.65 15.87 -45.99
N ASP A 414 -21.36 14.60 -45.71
CA ASP A 414 -22.34 13.64 -45.24
C ASP A 414 -22.62 13.80 -43.73
N ILE A 415 -23.34 14.87 -43.39
CA ILE A 415 -23.70 15.29 -42.04
C ILE A 415 -25.06 15.98 -42.00
N ALA A 416 -25.87 15.65 -40.99
CA ALA A 416 -27.18 16.24 -40.76
C ALA A 416 -27.53 16.34 -39.28
N LEU A 417 -28.46 17.24 -38.97
CA LEU A 417 -29.06 17.43 -37.65
C LEU A 417 -30.54 17.08 -37.69
N ILE A 418 -30.96 16.23 -36.76
CA ILE A 418 -32.36 15.92 -36.49
C ILE A 418 -32.80 16.73 -35.29
N THR A 419 -33.86 17.53 -35.44
CA THR A 419 -34.52 18.20 -34.33
C THR A 419 -35.67 17.33 -33.83
N LEU A 420 -35.65 16.97 -32.56
CA LEU A 420 -36.71 16.20 -31.91
C LEU A 420 -37.93 17.09 -31.63
N ASP A 421 -39.13 16.51 -31.67
CA ASP A 421 -40.39 17.21 -31.36
C ASP A 421 -40.37 17.91 -29.99
N ARG A 422 -39.78 17.27 -28.99
CA ARG A 422 -39.61 17.78 -27.61
C ARG A 422 -38.22 17.44 -27.06
N ALA A 423 -37.86 18.08 -25.94
CA ALA A 423 -36.59 17.81 -25.26
C ALA A 423 -36.59 16.41 -24.62
N VAL A 424 -35.41 15.79 -24.55
CA VAL A 424 -35.21 14.47 -23.93
C VAL A 424 -35.24 14.56 -22.41
N THR A 425 -35.63 13.46 -21.76
CA THR A 425 -35.49 13.32 -20.31
C THR A 425 -34.11 12.74 -20.01
N LEU A 426 -33.28 13.48 -19.28
CA LEU A 426 -31.93 13.03 -18.95
C LEU A 426 -31.98 11.86 -17.95
N THR A 427 -31.26 10.79 -18.27
CA THR A 427 -31.08 9.60 -17.43
C THR A 427 -29.65 9.09 -17.55
N SER A 428 -29.24 8.11 -16.74
CA SER A 428 -27.93 7.46 -16.89
C SER A 428 -27.71 6.78 -18.25
N ALA A 429 -28.78 6.54 -19.03
CA ALA A 429 -28.73 5.96 -20.36
C ALA A 429 -29.10 6.95 -21.48
N VAL A 430 -29.47 8.20 -21.15
CA VAL A 430 -29.82 9.25 -22.13
C VAL A 430 -29.16 10.57 -21.71
N VAL A 431 -27.97 10.85 -22.26
CA VAL A 431 -27.18 12.07 -22.00
C VAL A 431 -26.51 12.53 -23.30
N PRO A 432 -26.57 13.82 -23.66
CA PRO A 432 -25.90 14.32 -24.86
C PRO A 432 -24.37 14.16 -24.84
N ALA A 433 -23.75 13.79 -25.96
CA ALA A 433 -22.29 13.77 -26.14
C ALA A 433 -21.71 15.17 -26.41
N CYS A 434 -20.41 15.30 -26.19
CA CYS A 434 -19.62 16.47 -26.58
C CYS A 434 -19.10 16.31 -28.01
N LEU A 435 -18.69 17.41 -28.64
CA LEU A 435 -18.07 17.40 -29.95
C LEU A 435 -16.58 17.63 -29.83
N TRP A 436 -15.78 16.89 -30.59
CA TRP A 436 -14.36 17.20 -30.73
C TRP A 436 -14.20 18.43 -31.63
N THR A 437 -13.66 19.51 -31.07
CA THR A 437 -13.42 20.78 -31.77
C THR A 437 -11.95 20.98 -32.18
N GLY A 438 -11.06 20.04 -31.81
CA GLY A 438 -9.65 20.10 -32.17
C GLY A 438 -9.44 19.92 -33.68
N ALA A 439 -8.55 20.73 -34.26
CA ALA A 439 -8.23 20.68 -35.68
C ALA A 439 -7.64 19.32 -36.11
N GLN A 440 -6.84 18.70 -35.24
CA GLN A 440 -6.26 17.39 -35.47
C GLN A 440 -7.10 16.30 -34.79
N VAL A 441 -7.23 15.16 -35.46
CA VAL A 441 -7.78 13.94 -34.86
C VAL A 441 -6.69 13.38 -33.94
N PRO A 442 -6.99 13.13 -32.65
CA PRO A 442 -5.99 12.58 -31.73
C PRO A 442 -5.49 11.22 -32.21
N ASP A 443 -4.19 10.98 -32.12
CA ASP A 443 -3.55 9.70 -32.47
C ASP A 443 -3.76 8.67 -31.34
N ARG A 444 -5.04 8.33 -31.11
CA ARG A 444 -5.52 7.45 -30.02
C ARG A 444 -6.61 6.53 -30.55
N ARG A 445 -6.79 5.36 -29.93
CA ARG A 445 -7.90 4.45 -30.26
C ARG A 445 -9.24 5.11 -29.94
N MET A 446 -10.16 5.03 -30.89
CA MET A 446 -11.53 5.56 -30.83
C MET A 446 -12.52 4.40 -30.78
N GLU A 447 -13.70 4.63 -30.23
CA GLU A 447 -14.79 3.66 -30.20
C GLU A 447 -15.85 4.04 -31.24
N ALA A 448 -16.21 3.09 -32.10
CA ALA A 448 -17.43 3.18 -32.91
C ALA A 448 -18.49 2.27 -32.29
N ALA A 449 -19.76 2.70 -32.31
CA ALA A 449 -20.88 1.94 -31.78
C ALA A 449 -22.10 2.02 -32.69
N GLY A 450 -22.85 0.92 -32.77
CA GLY A 450 -24.04 0.84 -33.61
C GLY A 450 -24.76 -0.51 -33.58
N PHE A 451 -25.85 -0.58 -34.34
CA PHE A 451 -26.75 -1.76 -34.45
C PHE A 451 -26.61 -2.46 -35.82
N GLY A 452 -25.47 -2.27 -36.47
CA GLY A 452 -25.18 -2.77 -37.81
C GLY A 452 -24.95 -4.27 -37.90
N GLN A 453 -24.70 -4.74 -39.12
CA GLN A 453 -24.40 -6.14 -39.42
C GLN A 453 -23.06 -6.58 -38.80
N THR A 454 -22.98 -7.82 -38.34
CA THR A 454 -21.75 -8.38 -37.73
C THR A 454 -20.80 -9.03 -38.75
N SER A 455 -21.24 -9.18 -40.01
CA SER A 455 -20.44 -9.69 -41.13
C SER A 455 -21.04 -9.22 -42.47
N PHE A 456 -20.24 -9.22 -43.53
CA PHE A 456 -20.69 -8.85 -44.88
C PHE A 456 -21.82 -9.77 -45.35
N GLY A 457 -23.05 -9.23 -45.45
CA GLY A 457 -24.25 -9.99 -45.82
C GLY A 457 -24.87 -10.83 -44.69
N GLY A 458 -24.43 -10.65 -43.44
CA GLY A 458 -24.99 -11.33 -42.27
C GLY A 458 -26.23 -10.66 -41.67
N GLU A 459 -26.90 -11.35 -40.74
CA GLU A 459 -28.04 -10.78 -40.00
C GLU A 459 -27.62 -9.62 -39.08
N ARG A 460 -28.52 -8.65 -38.91
CA ARG A 460 -28.31 -7.50 -38.01
C ARG A 460 -28.35 -7.97 -36.55
N THR A 461 -27.46 -7.43 -35.71
CA THR A 461 -27.54 -7.68 -34.27
C THR A 461 -28.68 -6.86 -33.65
N PRO A 462 -29.55 -7.45 -32.82
CA PRO A 462 -30.53 -6.69 -32.06
C PRO A 462 -29.88 -5.90 -30.92
N ILE A 463 -28.66 -6.27 -30.49
CA ILE A 463 -27.94 -5.70 -29.35
C ILE A 463 -26.91 -4.68 -29.82
N LEU A 464 -26.79 -3.53 -29.14
CA LEU A 464 -25.77 -2.52 -29.38
C LEU A 464 -24.35 -3.11 -29.23
N LEU A 465 -23.52 -2.96 -30.26
CA LEU A 465 -22.13 -3.41 -30.26
C LEU A 465 -21.17 -2.22 -30.35
N LYS A 466 -19.93 -2.45 -29.92
CA LYS A 466 -18.83 -1.48 -30.04
C LYS A 466 -17.58 -2.12 -30.63
N VAL A 467 -16.77 -1.31 -31.31
CA VAL A 467 -15.46 -1.68 -31.84
C VAL A 467 -14.45 -0.57 -31.54
N GLN A 468 -13.20 -0.94 -31.30
CA GLN A 468 -12.11 0.03 -31.18
C GLN A 468 -11.34 0.15 -32.50
N LEU A 469 -11.16 1.38 -32.99
CA LEU A 469 -10.53 1.70 -34.26
C LEU A 469 -9.39 2.69 -34.04
N SER A 470 -8.34 2.58 -34.84
CA SER A 470 -7.20 3.52 -34.84
C SER A 470 -7.36 4.51 -36.01
N PRO A 471 -6.99 5.79 -35.83
CA PRO A 471 -7.07 6.77 -36.91
C PRO A 471 -6.08 6.41 -38.03
N VAL A 472 -6.49 6.65 -39.29
CA VAL A 472 -5.67 6.45 -40.49
C VAL A 472 -5.59 7.77 -41.23
N THR A 473 -4.37 8.16 -41.62
CA THR A 473 -4.16 9.39 -42.39
C THR A 473 -4.89 9.33 -43.73
N ASN A 474 -5.44 10.46 -44.19
CA ASN A 474 -6.15 10.52 -45.47
C ASN A 474 -5.26 10.06 -46.64
N ALA A 475 -3.95 10.33 -46.58
CA ALA A 475 -2.98 9.87 -47.57
C ALA A 475 -2.87 8.33 -47.63
N ALA A 476 -2.84 7.65 -46.47
CA ALA A 476 -2.82 6.19 -46.42
C ALA A 476 -4.18 5.61 -46.85
N CYS A 477 -5.28 6.24 -46.42
CA CYS A 477 -6.64 5.81 -46.72
C CYS A 477 -7.02 5.97 -48.21
N SER A 478 -6.49 6.99 -48.88
CA SER A 478 -6.76 7.27 -50.31
C SER A 478 -6.37 6.12 -51.24
N ARG A 479 -5.46 5.23 -50.81
CA ARG A 479 -5.10 4.01 -51.55
C ARG A 479 -6.28 3.06 -51.71
N PHE A 480 -7.20 3.06 -50.73
CA PHE A 480 -8.40 2.23 -50.74
C PHE A 480 -9.58 2.95 -51.42
N TYR A 481 -9.56 4.28 -51.45
CA TYR A 481 -10.62 5.13 -52.01
C TYR A 481 -10.07 6.15 -53.03
N PRO A 482 -9.63 5.70 -54.22
CA PRO A 482 -9.18 6.60 -55.27
C PRO A 482 -10.33 7.44 -55.83
N ALA A 483 -9.99 8.53 -56.51
CA ALA A 483 -10.95 9.39 -57.18
C ALA A 483 -11.84 8.59 -58.16
N GLY A 484 -13.14 8.88 -58.17
CA GLY A 484 -14.11 8.16 -58.96
C GLY A 484 -15.43 8.92 -59.12
N ARG A 485 -16.44 8.28 -59.73
CA ARG A 485 -17.70 8.95 -60.13
C ARG A 485 -18.43 9.68 -59.00
N ARG A 486 -18.45 9.10 -57.79
CA ARG A 486 -19.10 9.69 -56.59
C ARG A 486 -18.14 10.51 -55.70
N ARG A 487 -16.82 10.42 -55.95
CA ARG A 487 -15.72 11.09 -55.22
C ARG A 487 -14.71 11.65 -56.22
N GLN A 488 -15.12 12.68 -56.96
CA GLN A 488 -14.30 13.20 -58.06
C GLN A 488 -12.97 13.80 -57.58
N GLN A 489 -12.93 14.30 -56.34
CA GLN A 489 -11.75 14.89 -55.72
C GLN A 489 -10.98 13.89 -54.81
N GLY A 490 -11.38 12.62 -54.78
CA GLY A 490 -10.85 11.66 -53.79
C GLY A 490 -11.33 11.97 -52.37
N LEU A 491 -10.56 11.59 -51.35
CA LEU A 491 -10.83 11.91 -49.94
C LEU A 491 -10.45 13.37 -49.64
N ILE A 492 -11.33 14.10 -48.97
CA ILE A 492 -11.14 15.51 -48.58
C ILE A 492 -10.81 15.65 -47.09
N ASP A 493 -10.33 16.80 -46.66
CA ASP A 493 -9.93 17.04 -45.25
C ASP A 493 -11.11 16.97 -44.28
N GLN A 494 -12.33 17.24 -44.75
CA GLN A 494 -13.58 17.09 -43.99
C GLN A 494 -13.96 15.62 -43.76
N GLN A 495 -13.15 14.68 -44.25
CA GLN A 495 -13.25 13.25 -44.00
C GLN A 495 -12.04 12.78 -43.18
N LEU A 496 -12.24 11.71 -42.43
CA LEU A 496 -11.19 11.00 -41.72
C LEU A 496 -11.40 9.50 -41.90
N CYS A 497 -10.33 8.73 -41.77
CA CYS A 497 -10.43 7.27 -41.81
C CYS A 497 -10.06 6.67 -40.46
N ALA A 498 -10.68 5.54 -40.14
CA ALA A 498 -10.29 4.73 -39.00
C ALA A 498 -10.35 3.24 -39.37
N SER A 499 -9.48 2.43 -38.79
CA SER A 499 -9.39 1.00 -39.06
C SER A 499 -8.90 0.21 -37.85
N ASP A 500 -9.17 -1.09 -37.84
CA ASP A 500 -8.48 -2.08 -37.00
C ASP A 500 -8.01 -3.26 -37.87
N GLU A 501 -7.03 -4.04 -37.39
CA GLU A 501 -6.46 -5.16 -38.14
C GLU A 501 -7.44 -6.33 -38.33
N ARG A 502 -8.52 -6.42 -37.53
CA ARG A 502 -9.45 -7.56 -37.53
C ARG A 502 -10.93 -7.18 -37.59
N MET A 503 -11.31 -5.92 -37.36
CA MET A 503 -12.71 -5.48 -37.21
C MET A 503 -12.96 -4.12 -37.88
N ASP A 504 -14.17 -3.89 -38.42
CA ASP A 504 -14.57 -2.64 -39.09
C ASP A 504 -16.08 -2.34 -38.82
N THR A 505 -16.53 -1.10 -39.06
CA THR A 505 -17.95 -0.71 -39.01
C THR A 505 -18.74 -1.18 -40.24
N CYS A 506 -20.05 -1.44 -40.07
CA CYS A 506 -20.86 -2.17 -41.04
C CYS A 506 -22.18 -1.49 -41.44
N HIS A 507 -22.88 -2.07 -42.42
CA HIS A 507 -24.21 -1.62 -42.82
C HIS A 507 -25.18 -1.64 -41.61
N GLY A 508 -25.83 -0.50 -41.35
CA GLY A 508 -26.66 -0.27 -40.16
C GLY A 508 -25.97 0.50 -39.03
N ASP A 509 -24.67 0.79 -39.14
CA ASP A 509 -23.95 1.73 -38.27
C ASP A 509 -23.87 3.15 -38.86
N SER A 510 -24.40 3.35 -40.07
CA SER A 510 -24.45 4.63 -40.79
C SER A 510 -25.04 5.74 -39.94
N GLY A 511 -24.35 6.88 -39.86
CA GLY A 511 -24.76 8.00 -39.00
C GLY A 511 -24.41 7.83 -37.51
N GLY A 512 -23.95 6.65 -37.09
CA GLY A 512 -23.48 6.39 -35.73
C GLY A 512 -22.16 7.11 -35.39
N PRO A 513 -21.83 7.24 -34.10
CA PRO A 513 -20.62 7.92 -33.65
C PRO A 513 -19.35 7.11 -33.87
N LEU A 514 -18.30 7.79 -34.32
CA LEU A 514 -16.92 7.49 -33.96
C LEU A 514 -16.50 8.47 -32.86
N GLN A 515 -16.14 7.95 -31.69
CA GLN A 515 -15.97 8.78 -30.49
C GLN A 515 -14.78 8.38 -29.63
N MET A 516 -14.47 9.21 -28.66
CA MET A 516 -13.54 8.91 -27.57
C MET A 516 -14.15 9.28 -26.23
N LYS A 517 -13.86 8.49 -25.20
CA LYS A 517 -14.22 8.85 -23.82
C LYS A 517 -13.04 9.57 -23.17
N LEU A 518 -13.25 10.84 -22.84
CA LEU A 518 -12.30 11.66 -22.11
C LEU A 518 -12.75 11.77 -20.66
N MET A 519 -11.81 11.75 -19.73
CA MET A 519 -12.06 11.84 -18.30
C MET A 519 -12.05 13.30 -17.84
N ALA A 520 -13.03 13.67 -17.04
CA ALA A 520 -13.01 14.85 -16.17
C ALA A 520 -13.87 14.56 -14.95
N ASN A 521 -13.44 15.05 -13.78
CA ASN A 521 -14.15 14.83 -12.52
C ASN A 521 -14.49 13.34 -12.29
N ASN A 522 -13.53 12.44 -12.54
CA ASN A 522 -13.68 10.99 -12.36
C ASN A 522 -14.86 10.35 -13.13
N ARG A 523 -15.33 11.04 -14.17
CA ARG A 523 -16.41 10.60 -15.04
C ARG A 523 -15.92 10.56 -16.49
N LEU A 524 -16.56 9.70 -17.27
CA LEU A 524 -16.28 9.52 -18.68
C LEU A 524 -17.22 10.40 -19.51
N ILE A 525 -16.64 11.30 -20.29
CA ILE A 525 -17.33 12.21 -21.19
C ILE A 525 -17.08 11.75 -22.64
N PRO A 526 -18.13 11.34 -23.38
CA PRO A 526 -18.00 10.98 -24.79
C PRO A 526 -17.82 12.23 -25.65
N PHE A 527 -16.80 12.22 -26.50
CA PHE A 527 -16.54 13.23 -27.53
C PHE A 527 -16.68 12.60 -28.91
N ILE A 528 -17.62 13.08 -29.71
CA ILE A 528 -17.83 12.63 -31.08
C ILE A 528 -16.74 13.26 -31.96
N VAL A 529 -15.93 12.40 -32.57
CA VAL A 529 -14.81 12.76 -33.45
C VAL A 529 -15.23 12.65 -34.91
N GLY A 530 -16.02 11.63 -35.23
CA GLY A 530 -16.51 11.35 -36.57
C GLY A 530 -17.93 10.79 -36.61
N ILE A 531 -18.53 10.82 -37.79
CA ILE A 531 -19.84 10.23 -38.10
C ILE A 531 -19.65 9.17 -39.17
N THR A 532 -20.14 7.95 -38.95
CA THR A 532 -20.01 6.85 -39.92
C THR A 532 -20.67 7.23 -41.24
N SER A 533 -19.87 7.29 -42.33
CA SER A 533 -20.33 7.73 -43.65
C SER A 533 -20.35 6.58 -44.67
N PHE A 534 -19.19 6.05 -45.06
CA PHE A 534 -19.11 4.94 -46.02
C PHE A 534 -17.89 4.03 -45.83
N GLY A 535 -18.00 2.78 -46.30
CA GLY A 535 -16.98 1.73 -46.20
C GLY A 535 -17.04 0.78 -47.40
N ARG A 536 -16.04 -0.10 -47.57
CA ARG A 536 -15.94 -0.99 -48.75
C ARG A 536 -16.49 -2.40 -48.48
N PHE A 537 -15.97 -3.08 -47.45
CA PHE A 537 -16.41 -4.42 -47.04
C PHE A 537 -16.27 -4.60 -45.53
N CYS A 538 -17.37 -4.98 -44.88
CA CYS A 538 -17.41 -5.41 -43.48
C CYS A 538 -16.40 -6.51 -43.15
N GLY A 539 -15.61 -6.34 -42.09
CA GLY A 539 -14.70 -7.38 -41.58
C GLY A 539 -13.43 -7.59 -42.41
N THR A 540 -13.01 -6.58 -43.18
CA THR A 540 -11.71 -6.56 -43.86
C THR A 540 -10.80 -5.51 -43.20
N ALA A 541 -9.47 -5.64 -43.30
CA ALA A 541 -8.52 -4.63 -42.80
C ALA A 541 -8.51 -3.32 -43.64
N THR A 542 -9.63 -3.01 -44.31
CA THR A 542 -9.81 -1.78 -45.11
C THR A 542 -10.35 -0.69 -44.19
N PRO A 543 -9.76 0.52 -44.14
CA PRO A 543 -10.29 1.60 -43.30
C PRO A 543 -11.68 2.06 -43.73
N ALA A 544 -12.58 2.31 -42.79
CA ALA A 544 -13.84 3.00 -43.05
C ALA A 544 -13.66 4.52 -43.04
N VAL A 545 -14.54 5.24 -43.74
CA VAL A 545 -14.53 6.69 -43.86
C VAL A 545 -15.65 7.32 -43.04
N TYR A 546 -15.26 8.33 -42.27
CA TYR A 546 -16.13 9.09 -41.38
C TYR A 546 -16.12 10.57 -41.76
N THR A 547 -17.25 11.24 -41.57
CA THR A 547 -17.30 12.71 -41.64
C THR A 547 -16.60 13.30 -40.43
N ARG A 548 -15.61 14.17 -40.63
CA ARG A 548 -14.83 14.81 -39.55
C ARG A 548 -15.65 15.92 -38.88
N VAL A 549 -16.13 15.67 -37.67
CA VAL A 549 -17.01 16.58 -36.92
C VAL A 549 -16.38 17.95 -36.70
N SER A 550 -15.07 18.02 -36.40
CA SER A 550 -14.39 19.30 -36.14
C SER A 550 -14.46 20.30 -37.29
N SER A 551 -14.69 19.84 -38.53
CA SER A 551 -14.84 20.69 -39.71
C SER A 551 -16.21 21.38 -39.81
N TYR A 552 -17.19 20.94 -39.03
CA TYR A 552 -18.59 21.39 -39.13
C TYR A 552 -19.10 22.03 -37.83
N VAL A 553 -18.22 22.26 -36.85
CA VAL A 553 -18.61 22.78 -35.53
C VAL A 553 -19.35 24.12 -35.66
N ASP A 554 -18.89 25.03 -36.52
CA ASP A 554 -19.53 26.34 -36.70
C ASP A 554 -20.95 26.22 -37.27
N TRP A 555 -21.15 25.30 -38.22
CA TRP A 555 -22.48 24.99 -38.75
C TRP A 555 -23.37 24.40 -37.65
N ILE A 556 -22.88 23.42 -36.88
CA ILE A 556 -23.64 22.81 -35.79
C ILE A 556 -24.00 23.85 -34.72
N GLN A 557 -23.08 24.75 -34.36
CA GLN A 557 -23.32 25.84 -33.41
C GLN A 557 -24.40 26.80 -33.92
N THR A 558 -24.38 27.12 -35.22
CA THR A 558 -25.36 28.00 -35.85
C THR A 558 -26.76 27.39 -35.82
N GLU A 559 -26.88 26.11 -36.19
CA GLU A 559 -28.18 25.40 -36.22
C GLU A 559 -28.73 25.11 -34.81
N THR A 560 -27.86 24.87 -33.82
CA THR A 560 -28.29 24.49 -32.46
C THR A 560 -28.34 25.66 -31.47
N GLY A 561 -27.66 26.77 -31.76
CA GLY A 561 -27.53 27.93 -30.85
C GLY A 561 -26.67 27.66 -29.60
N LEU A 562 -25.88 26.59 -29.57
CA LEU A 562 -25.10 26.18 -28.39
C LEU A 562 -23.60 26.13 -28.67
N SER A 563 -22.78 26.67 -27.76
CA SER A 563 -21.32 26.47 -27.78
C SER A 563 -20.93 25.06 -27.36
N PHE A 564 -19.93 24.50 -28.04
CA PHE A 564 -19.34 23.18 -27.81
C PHE A 564 -17.88 23.27 -27.30
N ASP A 565 -17.55 24.30 -26.52
CA ASP A 565 -16.29 24.32 -25.76
C ASP A 565 -16.14 23.05 -24.90
N ALA A 566 -14.97 22.42 -24.93
CA ALA A 566 -14.75 21.11 -24.35
C ALA A 566 -14.96 21.07 -22.83
N ARG A 567 -14.52 22.11 -22.09
CA ARG A 567 -14.68 22.19 -20.64
C ARG A 567 -16.12 22.51 -20.27
N ALA A 568 -16.72 23.46 -20.98
CA ALA A 568 -18.13 23.81 -20.77
C ALA A 568 -19.05 22.61 -21.05
N CYS A 569 -18.77 21.83 -22.09
CA CYS A 569 -19.53 20.62 -22.40
C CYS A 569 -19.32 19.50 -21.37
N ALA A 570 -18.09 19.28 -20.91
CA ALA A 570 -17.79 18.30 -19.87
C ALA A 570 -18.47 18.63 -18.53
N ALA A 571 -18.56 19.92 -18.18
CA ALA A 571 -19.26 20.38 -16.98
C ALA A 571 -20.80 20.24 -17.09
N ARG A 572 -21.37 20.21 -18.30
CA ARG A 572 -22.83 20.02 -18.49
C ARG A 572 -23.22 18.59 -18.15
N HIS A 573 -24.28 18.47 -17.35
CA HIS A 573 -24.89 17.19 -16.96
C HIS A 573 -23.94 16.24 -16.22
N ILE A 574 -22.91 16.78 -15.54
CA ILE A 574 -21.86 15.98 -14.88
C ILE A 574 -22.44 14.92 -13.92
N ASN A 575 -23.52 15.24 -13.20
CA ASN A 575 -24.14 14.35 -12.21
C ASN A 575 -24.75 13.07 -12.82
N VAL A 576 -25.11 13.08 -14.11
CA VAL A 576 -25.68 11.92 -14.82
C VAL A 576 -24.67 11.21 -15.73
N ARG A 577 -23.42 11.68 -15.78
CA ARG A 577 -22.34 11.03 -16.56
C ARG A 577 -21.87 9.74 -15.91
N GLU A 578 -21.39 8.82 -16.75
CA GLU A 578 -20.80 7.56 -16.35
C GLU A 578 -19.57 7.80 -15.45
N ILE A 579 -19.53 7.15 -14.28
CA ILE A 579 -18.36 7.17 -13.39
C ILE A 579 -17.31 6.21 -13.95
N GLU A 580 -16.02 6.55 -13.80
CA GLU A 580 -14.92 5.70 -14.22
C GLU A 580 -15.05 4.29 -13.63
N GLU A 581 -15.06 3.27 -14.50
CA GLU A 581 -15.38 1.89 -14.12
C GLU A 581 -14.37 1.32 -13.10
N ALA A 582 -13.12 1.79 -13.12
CA ALA A 582 -12.11 1.41 -12.13
C ALA A 582 -12.55 1.74 -10.69
N MET A 583 -13.35 2.79 -10.51
CA MET A 583 -13.88 3.21 -9.21
C MET A 583 -15.13 2.45 -8.79
N ILE A 584 -15.79 1.72 -9.68
CA ILE A 584 -17.06 1.07 -9.34
C ILE A 584 -16.77 -0.24 -8.63
N ALA A 585 -17.05 -0.24 -7.33
CA ALA A 585 -16.93 -1.42 -6.48
C ALA A 585 -18.05 -2.41 -6.75
N ASN A 586 -19.27 -1.89 -6.93
CA ASN A 586 -20.47 -2.69 -7.12
C ASN A 586 -21.63 -1.87 -7.71
N ARG A 587 -22.64 -2.52 -8.29
CA ARG A 587 -23.88 -1.91 -8.78
C ARG A 587 -25.07 -2.70 -8.21
N ILE A 588 -26.00 -2.06 -7.50
CA ILE A 588 -27.21 -2.68 -6.93
C ILE A 588 -28.44 -1.89 -7.36
N GLY A 589 -29.28 -2.48 -8.21
CA GLY A 589 -30.42 -1.78 -8.80
C GLY A 589 -29.97 -0.57 -9.63
N ASP A 590 -30.54 0.60 -9.35
CA ASP A 590 -30.19 1.90 -9.93
C ASP A 590 -28.98 2.58 -9.25
N LYS A 591 -28.46 2.01 -8.15
CA LYS A 591 -27.39 2.60 -7.34
C LYS A 591 -26.02 2.03 -7.68
N VAL A 592 -25.04 2.92 -7.85
CA VAL A 592 -23.64 2.58 -8.10
C VAL A 592 -22.83 2.85 -6.82
N PHE A 593 -22.12 1.84 -6.34
CA PHE A 593 -21.20 1.98 -5.22
C PHE A 593 -19.80 2.21 -5.76
N VAL A 594 -19.22 3.34 -5.35
CA VAL A 594 -17.95 3.83 -5.84
C VAL A 594 -16.93 3.74 -4.70
N GLU A 595 -15.73 3.27 -5.02
CA GLU A 595 -14.50 3.29 -4.21
C GLU A 595 -13.61 4.42 -4.74
N PRO A 596 -13.65 5.63 -4.14
CA PRO A 596 -12.90 6.79 -4.63
C PRO A 596 -11.39 6.57 -4.72
N GLU A 597 -10.83 5.69 -3.89
CA GLU A 597 -9.39 5.39 -3.81
C GLU A 597 -8.84 4.70 -5.08
N ARG A 598 -9.75 4.13 -5.89
CA ARG A 598 -9.41 3.52 -7.18
C ARG A 598 -9.38 4.54 -8.34
N SER A 599 -9.63 5.81 -8.05
CA SER A 599 -9.55 6.84 -9.05
C SER A 599 -8.15 6.94 -9.67
N TYR A 600 -8.09 7.29 -10.95
CA TYR A 600 -6.87 7.71 -11.61
C TYR A 600 -6.52 9.17 -11.34
N MET A 601 -7.48 9.94 -10.82
CA MET A 601 -7.40 11.35 -10.52
C MET A 601 -7.99 11.60 -9.12
N ASP A 602 -7.16 12.10 -8.22
CA ASP A 602 -7.58 12.47 -6.87
C ASP A 602 -7.10 13.89 -6.54
N LEU A 603 -7.85 14.58 -5.69
CA LEU A 603 -7.41 15.89 -5.20
C LEU A 603 -6.37 15.69 -4.12
N GLU A 604 -5.21 16.33 -4.29
CA GLU A 604 -4.23 16.37 -3.23
C GLU A 604 -4.72 17.31 -2.14
N THR A 605 -5.12 16.76 -1.00
CA THR A 605 -5.60 17.53 0.15
C THR A 605 -4.50 17.84 1.17
N VAL A 606 -3.31 17.24 1.03
CA VAL A 606 -2.11 17.55 1.86
C VAL A 606 -0.80 17.30 1.08
N ALA A 607 -0.15 18.36 0.58
CA ALA A 607 1.14 18.22 -0.12
C ALA A 607 2.35 18.35 0.83
N LYS A 608 2.57 17.33 1.68
CA LYS A 608 3.53 17.39 2.80
C LYS A 608 4.96 17.76 2.39
N HIS A 609 5.47 17.16 1.34
CA HIS A 609 6.86 17.31 0.89
C HIS A 609 7.03 18.22 -0.32
N ARG A 610 5.93 18.69 -0.92
CA ARG A 610 6.00 19.53 -2.11
C ARG A 610 6.20 20.99 -1.70
N VAL A 611 6.92 21.71 -2.55
CA VAL A 611 7.18 23.13 -2.37
C VAL A 611 7.07 23.86 -3.69
N TYR A 612 6.84 25.16 -3.63
CA TYR A 612 6.77 26.02 -4.81
C TYR A 612 7.88 27.05 -4.79
N LEU A 613 8.49 27.29 -5.96
CA LEU A 613 9.53 28.30 -6.18
C LEU A 613 8.89 29.60 -6.64
N GLY A 614 9.19 30.67 -5.90
CA GLY A 614 8.61 32.00 -6.05
C GLY A 614 9.53 33.00 -6.74
N TYR A 615 8.99 33.73 -7.71
CA TYR A 615 9.69 34.79 -8.45
C TYR A 615 9.09 36.16 -8.09
N ALA A 616 9.91 37.10 -7.65
CA ALA A 616 9.43 38.44 -7.31
C ALA A 616 9.11 39.26 -8.57
N ALA A 617 7.82 39.60 -8.75
CA ALA A 617 7.38 40.50 -9.80
C ALA A 617 7.67 41.96 -9.41
N THR A 618 7.77 42.84 -10.41
CA THR A 618 7.95 44.29 -10.20
C THR A 618 6.79 44.95 -9.45
N SER A 619 5.61 44.30 -9.41
CA SER A 619 4.43 44.72 -8.66
C SER A 619 4.46 44.37 -7.17
N GLY A 620 5.52 43.72 -6.68
CA GLY A 620 5.63 43.24 -5.29
C GLY A 620 4.89 41.92 -5.01
N ARG A 621 4.19 41.34 -5.99
CA ARG A 621 3.58 40.00 -5.88
C ARG A 621 4.61 38.90 -6.21
N ILE A 622 4.54 37.78 -5.50
CA ILE A 622 5.35 36.59 -5.78
C ILE A 622 4.56 35.67 -6.73
N GLN A 623 5.21 35.21 -7.81
CA GLN A 623 4.63 34.24 -8.74
C GLN A 623 5.18 32.84 -8.46
N TRP A 624 4.30 31.86 -8.29
CA TRP A 624 4.63 30.46 -7.99
C TRP A 624 4.46 29.60 -9.25
N ASN A 625 5.56 29.33 -9.97
CA ASN A 625 5.49 28.75 -11.32
C ASN A 625 6.30 27.47 -11.50
N CYS A 626 7.11 27.12 -10.50
CA CYS A 626 7.88 25.89 -10.48
C CYS A 626 7.63 25.17 -9.16
N GLY A 627 7.50 23.85 -9.24
CA GLY A 627 7.47 22.94 -8.11
C GLY A 627 8.86 22.50 -7.68
N GLY A 628 8.87 21.80 -6.56
CA GLY A 628 10.04 21.15 -6.01
C GLY A 628 9.65 20.20 -4.89
N VAL A 629 10.63 19.48 -4.40
CA VAL A 629 10.49 18.47 -3.36
C VAL A 629 11.42 18.81 -2.22
N LEU A 630 10.88 18.97 -1.02
CA LEU A 630 11.67 19.04 0.21
C LEU A 630 12.30 17.67 0.48
N ILE A 631 13.64 17.60 0.48
CA ILE A 631 14.39 16.34 0.72
C ILE A 631 15.06 16.31 2.10
N ASN A 632 15.22 17.48 2.73
CA ASN A 632 15.55 17.65 4.14
C ASN A 632 15.15 19.07 4.60
N GLU A 633 15.54 19.48 5.81
CA GLU A 633 15.19 20.75 6.45
C GLU A 633 15.64 22.01 5.69
N ASN A 634 16.64 21.93 4.81
CA ASN A 634 17.24 23.10 4.16
C ASN A 634 17.60 22.91 2.67
N TYR A 635 17.28 21.77 2.07
CA TYR A 635 17.39 21.55 0.64
C TYR A 635 16.08 21.12 0.01
N VAL A 636 15.82 21.72 -1.14
CA VAL A 636 14.75 21.39 -2.05
C VAL A 636 15.37 20.86 -3.33
N LEU A 637 14.82 19.78 -3.86
CA LEU A 637 15.16 19.23 -5.16
C LEU A 637 14.15 19.76 -6.20
N THR A 638 14.64 20.20 -7.35
CA THR A 638 13.81 20.74 -8.44
C THR A 638 14.50 20.52 -9.79
N VAL A 639 13.90 20.99 -10.88
CA VAL A 639 14.48 20.95 -12.23
C VAL A 639 15.32 22.20 -12.50
N ALA A 640 16.38 22.06 -13.28
CA ALA A 640 17.35 23.15 -13.49
C ALA A 640 16.80 24.27 -14.36
N HIS A 641 15.90 23.97 -15.30
CA HIS A 641 15.27 24.97 -16.16
C HIS A 641 14.35 25.93 -15.41
N CYS A 642 13.97 25.63 -14.16
CA CYS A 642 13.28 26.59 -13.30
C CYS A 642 14.14 27.83 -13.04
N ASP A 643 15.46 27.74 -13.12
CA ASP A 643 16.30 28.94 -13.13
C ASP A 643 16.01 29.79 -14.37
N ARG A 644 15.57 31.04 -14.15
CA ARG A 644 15.21 31.99 -15.22
C ARG A 644 14.01 31.57 -16.09
N PHE A 645 13.21 30.62 -15.61
CA PHE A 645 11.98 30.18 -16.29
C PHE A 645 10.96 31.30 -16.48
N ILE A 646 10.78 32.10 -15.43
CA ILE A 646 9.82 33.21 -15.40
C ILE A 646 10.58 34.53 -15.30
N LEU A 647 10.19 35.49 -16.16
CA LEU A 647 10.76 36.84 -16.21
C LEU A 647 12.29 36.88 -16.40
N ASN A 648 12.90 35.79 -16.88
CA ASN A 648 14.36 35.62 -16.96
C ASN A 648 15.09 35.84 -15.62
N LYS A 649 14.41 35.59 -14.49
CA LYS A 649 14.93 35.74 -13.12
C LYS A 649 15.04 34.40 -12.40
N SER A 650 16.05 34.26 -11.53
CA SER A 650 16.14 33.12 -10.62
C SER A 650 15.07 33.24 -9.52
N PRO A 651 14.53 32.11 -9.01
CA PRO A 651 13.59 32.16 -7.89
C PRO A 651 14.27 32.67 -6.62
N GLU A 652 13.52 33.41 -5.81
CA GLU A 652 14.01 34.07 -4.58
C GLU A 652 13.44 33.43 -3.31
N TYR A 653 12.31 32.74 -3.42
CA TYR A 653 11.57 32.19 -2.29
C TYR A 653 11.12 30.75 -2.54
N VAL A 654 10.94 30.00 -1.47
CA VAL A 654 10.27 28.70 -1.43
C VAL A 654 9.05 28.79 -0.53
N LYS A 655 7.89 28.31 -1.00
CA LYS A 655 6.67 28.12 -0.20
C LYS A 655 6.46 26.64 0.09
N ALA A 656 6.27 26.28 1.36
CA ALA A 656 5.97 24.93 1.83
C ALA A 656 4.72 24.92 2.72
N GLY A 657 3.95 23.82 2.70
CA GLY A 657 2.78 23.65 3.57
C GLY A 657 1.50 24.31 3.08
N ASP A 658 1.39 24.53 1.77
CA ASP A 658 0.23 25.14 1.13
C ASP A 658 -0.13 24.41 -0.16
N LEU A 659 -1.41 24.37 -0.49
CA LEU A 659 -1.96 23.70 -1.67
C LEU A 659 -2.54 24.69 -2.69
N ASP A 660 -2.91 25.89 -2.24
CA ASP A 660 -3.39 26.95 -3.14
C ASP A 660 -2.18 27.75 -3.62
N ILE A 661 -1.85 27.62 -4.90
CA ILE A 661 -0.74 28.37 -5.51
C ILE A 661 -1.05 29.87 -5.65
N PHE A 662 -2.31 30.31 -5.48
CA PHE A 662 -2.76 31.69 -5.66
C PHE A 662 -3.24 32.38 -4.38
N LYS A 663 -3.46 31.65 -3.29
CA LYS A 663 -3.81 32.22 -1.98
C LYS A 663 -2.83 31.75 -0.93
N ASP A 664 -2.26 32.69 -0.19
CA ASP A 664 -1.36 32.36 0.92
C ASP A 664 -2.18 31.87 2.11
N HIS A 665 -2.08 30.57 2.42
CA HIS A 665 -2.70 30.00 3.61
C HIS A 665 -1.94 30.45 4.88
N PRO A 666 -2.61 30.71 6.02
CA PRO A 666 -1.94 31.19 7.25
C PRO A 666 -0.84 30.26 7.81
N GLN A 667 -0.84 28.99 7.40
CA GLN A 667 0.13 27.97 7.82
C GLN A 667 1.28 27.78 6.81
N ALA A 668 1.25 28.47 5.67
CA ALA A 668 2.30 28.37 4.66
C ALA A 668 3.62 28.97 5.17
N GLN A 669 4.72 28.24 4.98
CA GLN A 669 6.06 28.71 5.33
C GLN A 669 6.76 29.24 4.07
N ILE A 670 7.01 30.56 4.04
CA ILE A 670 7.78 31.21 2.97
C ILE A 670 9.22 31.43 3.45
N VAL A 671 10.18 30.82 2.75
CA VAL A 671 11.60 30.80 3.11
C VAL A 671 12.46 31.34 1.95
N PRO A 672 13.33 32.32 2.18
CA PRO A 672 14.25 32.81 1.16
C PRO A 672 15.28 31.75 0.73
N ILE A 673 15.65 31.82 -0.54
CA ILE A 673 16.67 30.96 -1.15
C ILE A 673 18.07 31.54 -0.86
N ASP A 674 18.99 30.69 -0.38
CA ASP A 674 20.42 31.02 -0.22
C ASP A 674 21.16 30.79 -1.54
N GLN A 675 20.92 29.64 -2.17
CA GLN A 675 21.62 29.26 -3.39
C GLN A 675 20.77 28.35 -4.29
N PHE A 676 20.78 28.63 -5.60
CA PHE A 676 20.22 27.76 -6.64
C PHE A 676 21.38 27.02 -7.36
N ILE A 677 21.48 25.71 -7.16
CA ILE A 677 22.61 24.87 -7.58
C ILE A 677 22.17 23.95 -8.71
N LYS A 678 22.44 24.34 -9.96
CA LYS A 678 22.18 23.50 -11.14
C LYS A 678 23.20 22.37 -11.25
N HIS A 679 22.78 21.21 -11.77
CA HIS A 679 23.72 20.14 -12.07
C HIS A 679 24.82 20.62 -13.04
N PRO A 680 26.11 20.29 -12.83
CA PRO A 680 27.23 20.82 -13.65
C PRO A 680 27.14 20.50 -15.15
N ALA A 681 26.51 19.37 -15.49
CA ALA A 681 26.30 18.93 -16.87
C ALA A 681 25.02 19.51 -17.52
N TYR A 682 24.23 20.31 -16.79
CA TYR A 682 23.05 20.96 -17.35
C TYR A 682 23.43 22.02 -18.41
N ARG A 683 22.66 22.07 -19.50
CA ARG A 683 22.79 23.08 -20.56
C ARG A 683 21.38 23.56 -20.92
N ALA A 684 21.15 24.88 -20.83
CA ALA A 684 19.85 25.46 -21.17
C ALA A 684 19.51 25.20 -22.64
N GLY A 685 18.29 24.71 -22.92
CA GLY A 685 17.87 24.28 -24.26
C GLY A 685 18.55 23.02 -24.81
N GLY A 686 19.34 22.33 -23.98
CA GLY A 686 19.97 21.05 -24.32
C GLY A 686 19.11 19.83 -23.96
N SER A 687 19.72 18.64 -23.86
CA SER A 687 19.00 17.43 -23.42
C SER A 687 18.49 17.56 -21.99
N ILE A 688 17.33 16.93 -21.72
CA ILE A 688 16.69 16.88 -20.40
C ILE A 688 17.42 15.98 -19.38
N ASP A 689 18.40 15.19 -19.84
CA ASP A 689 19.17 14.22 -19.04
C ASP A 689 19.69 14.74 -17.70
N ASN A 690 20.12 16.01 -17.65
CA ASN A 690 20.70 16.61 -16.44
C ASN A 690 19.90 17.84 -16.01
N ASP A 691 18.61 17.91 -16.33
CA ASP A 691 17.71 19.00 -15.98
C ASP A 691 17.26 18.90 -14.51
N ILE A 692 18.22 18.98 -13.60
CA ILE A 692 18.02 18.84 -12.16
C ILE A 692 18.85 19.86 -11.39
N ALA A 693 18.28 20.39 -10.31
CA ALA A 693 18.89 21.39 -9.45
C ALA A 693 18.56 21.15 -7.97
N LEU A 694 19.43 21.67 -7.11
CA LEU A 694 19.26 21.74 -5.67
C LEU A 694 19.10 23.21 -5.26
N VAL A 695 18.14 23.48 -4.40
CA VAL A 695 17.90 24.81 -3.83
C VAL A 695 18.22 24.73 -2.35
N LYS A 696 19.24 25.48 -1.93
CA LYS A 696 19.63 25.64 -0.52
C LYS A 696 18.86 26.81 0.08
N LEU A 697 18.26 26.59 1.24
CA LEU A 697 17.46 27.59 1.95
C LEU A 697 18.33 28.41 2.91
N GLN A 698 17.99 29.69 3.12
CA GLN A 698 18.68 30.56 4.08
C GLN A 698 18.45 30.15 5.54
N ARG A 699 17.34 29.47 5.82
CA ARG A 699 16.97 28.95 7.14
C ARG A 699 16.25 27.63 7.00
N ASN A 700 16.31 26.80 8.03
CA ASN A 700 15.61 25.52 8.06
C ASN A 700 14.08 25.73 8.03
N ILE A 701 13.39 24.93 7.23
CA ILE A 701 11.92 24.78 7.29
C ILE A 701 11.56 24.07 8.59
N ARG A 702 10.47 24.50 9.23
CA ARG A 702 9.93 23.83 10.41
C ARG A 702 9.06 22.67 9.97
N PHE A 703 9.31 21.47 10.47
CA PHE A 703 8.49 20.32 10.15
C PHE A 703 7.18 20.36 10.93
N GLU A 704 6.08 20.12 10.23
CA GLU A 704 4.71 20.10 10.72
C GLU A 704 3.96 18.96 10.00
N PRO A 705 2.78 18.50 10.45
CA PRO A 705 2.04 17.44 9.75
C PRO A 705 1.75 17.72 8.27
N THR A 706 1.75 19.01 7.88
CA THR A 706 1.57 19.52 6.51
C THR A 706 2.88 19.82 5.78
N VAL A 707 4.04 19.71 6.45
CA VAL A 707 5.38 20.00 5.90
C VAL A 707 6.39 18.96 6.39
N VAL A 708 6.64 17.94 5.58
CA VAL A 708 7.54 16.81 5.90
C VAL A 708 8.36 16.48 4.65
N PRO A 709 9.68 16.22 4.74
CA PRO A 709 10.47 15.87 3.56
C PRO A 709 10.11 14.50 2.96
N ALA A 710 10.24 14.37 1.64
CA ALA A 710 10.13 13.09 0.96
C ALA A 710 11.48 12.34 0.92
N CYS A 711 11.38 11.03 0.76
CA CYS A 711 12.53 10.16 0.58
C CYS A 711 12.94 10.05 -0.88
N ILE A 712 14.24 9.81 -1.11
CA ILE A 712 14.79 9.58 -2.45
C ILE A 712 15.52 8.23 -2.46
N LEU A 713 15.30 7.46 -3.51
CA LEU A 713 15.96 6.16 -3.68
C LEU A 713 17.36 6.33 -4.26
N ASN A 714 18.29 5.51 -3.77
CA ASN A 714 19.67 5.45 -4.26
C ASN A 714 19.91 4.29 -5.25
N THR A 715 18.85 3.58 -5.67
CA THR A 715 18.95 2.42 -6.57
C THR A 715 18.20 2.59 -7.87
N GLU A 716 18.74 1.99 -8.92
CA GLU A 716 18.13 1.99 -10.25
C GLU A 716 17.21 0.76 -10.50
N SER A 717 17.15 -0.18 -9.55
CA SER A 717 16.52 -1.50 -9.72
C SER A 717 15.02 -1.56 -9.39
N LEU A 718 14.45 -0.51 -8.79
CA LEU A 718 13.05 -0.52 -8.35
C LEU A 718 12.14 0.05 -9.46
N THR A 719 11.49 -0.84 -10.22
CA THR A 719 10.42 -0.48 -11.15
C THR A 719 9.08 -0.86 -10.54
N LEU A 720 8.27 0.14 -10.21
CA LEU A 720 6.91 -0.06 -9.71
C LEU A 720 5.89 -0.10 -10.86
N PRO A 721 4.79 -0.85 -10.70
CA PRO A 721 3.77 -0.96 -11.74
C PRO A 721 3.04 0.37 -12.00
N PHE A 722 2.90 1.21 -10.98
CA PHE A 722 2.26 2.51 -11.06
C PHE A 722 2.97 3.51 -10.15
N TYR A 723 2.92 4.77 -10.56
CA TYR A 723 3.43 5.93 -9.85
C TYR A 723 2.31 6.96 -9.69
N GLU A 724 2.51 7.88 -8.77
CA GLU A 724 1.68 9.06 -8.61
C GLU A 724 2.45 10.28 -9.07
N MET A 725 1.79 11.17 -9.79
CA MET A 725 2.39 12.41 -10.25
C MET A 725 1.51 13.59 -9.92
N ALA A 726 2.16 14.74 -9.79
CA ALA A 726 1.54 16.02 -9.60
C ALA A 726 1.11 16.66 -10.92
N GLY A 727 -0.06 17.28 -10.93
CA GLY A 727 -0.45 18.21 -11.98
C GLY A 727 -1.35 19.33 -11.45
N LEU A 728 -1.44 20.43 -12.18
CA LEU A 728 -2.21 21.60 -11.82
C LEU A 728 -3.46 21.68 -12.70
N GLY A 729 -4.63 21.71 -12.09
CA GLY A 729 -5.91 21.67 -12.80
C GLY A 729 -7.00 22.54 -12.16
N PRO A 730 -8.03 22.97 -12.91
CA PRO A 730 -9.17 23.69 -12.33
C PRO A 730 -9.93 22.81 -11.34
N TYR A 731 -10.32 23.36 -10.18
CA TYR A 731 -11.05 22.63 -9.13
C TYR A 731 -12.31 21.91 -9.63
N ASN A 732 -13.15 22.58 -10.42
CA ASN A 732 -14.40 22.02 -10.95
C ASN A 732 -14.22 20.85 -11.94
N MET A 733 -13.04 20.72 -12.55
CA MET A 733 -12.70 19.63 -13.47
C MET A 733 -12.04 18.45 -12.76
N ASN A 734 -11.57 18.65 -11.52
CA ASN A 734 -10.76 17.67 -10.79
C ASN A 734 -11.35 17.29 -9.41
N ASN A 735 -12.43 17.93 -8.95
CA ASN A 735 -13.08 17.64 -7.65
C ASN A 735 -14.37 16.81 -7.78
N PHE A 736 -14.50 15.78 -6.95
CA PHE A 736 -15.74 15.02 -6.78
C PHE A 736 -16.83 15.89 -6.15
N LEU A 737 -17.72 16.44 -6.99
CA LEU A 737 -18.89 17.18 -6.51
C LEU A 737 -19.92 16.17 -5.99
N MET A 738 -20.30 16.30 -4.72
CA MET A 738 -21.46 15.59 -4.18
C MET A 738 -22.72 16.14 -4.87
N ASP A 739 -23.75 15.31 -5.03
CA ASP A 739 -24.96 15.64 -5.83
C ASP A 739 -25.65 16.97 -5.42
N ASP A 740 -25.38 17.46 -4.21
CA ASP A 740 -25.96 18.66 -3.60
C ASP A 740 -25.04 19.91 -3.68
N GLU A 741 -23.80 19.81 -4.15
CA GLU A 741 -22.89 20.97 -4.24
C GLU A 741 -23.04 21.75 -5.56
N PRO A 742 -23.26 23.08 -5.51
CA PRO A 742 -23.34 23.89 -6.72
C PRO A 742 -21.99 23.97 -7.43
N LEU A 743 -22.01 23.85 -8.77
CA LEU A 743 -20.83 24.05 -9.62
C LEU A 743 -20.17 25.40 -9.30
N SER A 744 -18.98 25.36 -8.69
CA SER A 744 -18.19 26.56 -8.40
C SER A 744 -17.82 27.28 -9.69
N THR A 745 -18.13 28.57 -9.77
CA THR A 745 -17.71 29.46 -10.87
C THR A 745 -16.29 30.02 -10.67
N ASN A 746 -15.67 29.76 -9.52
CA ASN A 746 -14.32 30.21 -9.21
C ASN A 746 -13.29 29.24 -9.84
N ASN A 747 -12.58 29.72 -10.86
CA ASN A 747 -11.44 29.03 -11.47
C ASN A 747 -10.20 29.10 -10.57
N THR A 748 -10.20 28.34 -9.47
CA THR A 748 -8.98 28.14 -8.67
C THR A 748 -8.23 26.92 -9.22
N LEU A 749 -6.93 27.09 -9.55
CA LEU A 749 -6.09 25.93 -9.84
C LEU A 749 -5.76 25.22 -8.54
N VAL A 750 -5.95 23.91 -8.54
CA VAL A 750 -5.60 23.01 -7.45
C VAL A 750 -4.65 21.96 -7.96
N LEU A 751 -3.85 21.43 -7.05
CA LEU A 751 -2.95 20.33 -7.31
C LEU A 751 -3.76 19.03 -7.34
N THR A 752 -3.62 18.27 -8.42
CA THR A 752 -4.30 17.00 -8.63
C THR A 752 -3.26 15.88 -8.70
N ARG A 753 -3.46 14.83 -7.91
CA ARG A 753 -2.64 13.61 -7.90
C ARG A 753 -3.18 12.66 -8.95
N MET A 754 -2.32 12.31 -9.90
CA MET A 754 -2.66 11.41 -10.99
C MET A 754 -1.89 10.10 -10.86
N ARG A 755 -2.56 8.97 -11.08
CA ARG A 755 -1.89 7.67 -11.19
C ARG A 755 -1.39 7.48 -12.62
N ALA A 756 -0.16 7.01 -12.82
CA ALA A 756 0.39 6.75 -14.15
C ALA A 756 1.25 5.48 -14.15
N ASP A 757 1.22 4.76 -15.27
CA ASP A 757 2.01 3.54 -15.44
C ASP A 757 3.41 3.90 -15.97
N SER A 758 4.42 3.15 -15.55
CA SER A 758 5.78 3.31 -16.09
C SER A 758 5.82 2.84 -17.53
N SER A 759 6.34 3.69 -18.41
CA SER A 759 6.46 3.43 -19.85
C SER A 759 7.88 3.71 -20.33
N SER A 760 8.29 3.07 -21.43
CA SER A 760 9.53 3.44 -22.11
C SER A 760 9.32 4.75 -22.87
N CYS A 761 10.27 5.67 -22.80
CA CYS A 761 10.20 6.93 -23.52
C CYS A 761 10.25 6.71 -25.04
N SER A 762 9.29 7.26 -25.76
CA SER A 762 9.17 7.13 -27.23
C SER A 762 10.30 7.85 -28.00
N TRP A 763 10.80 8.98 -27.50
CA TRP A 763 11.72 9.87 -28.22
C TRP A 763 13.18 9.84 -27.71
N GLN A 764 13.45 9.29 -26.51
CA GLN A 764 14.80 9.26 -25.92
C GLN A 764 15.07 7.96 -25.15
N SER A 765 16.23 7.34 -25.39
CA SER A 765 16.66 6.09 -24.74
C SER A 765 17.65 6.29 -23.57
N SER A 766 17.83 7.52 -23.07
CA SER A 766 18.78 7.79 -21.98
C SER A 766 18.29 7.19 -20.66
N ASN A 767 19.19 6.54 -19.92
CA ASN A 767 18.87 5.96 -18.60
C ASN A 767 18.65 7.01 -17.49
N LYS A 768 18.84 8.29 -17.80
CA LYS A 768 18.65 9.45 -16.91
C LYS A 768 17.24 10.04 -16.98
N VAL A 769 16.41 9.57 -17.91
CA VAL A 769 15.05 10.05 -18.12
C VAL A 769 14.08 8.90 -17.86
N MET A 770 12.91 9.22 -17.32
CA MET A 770 11.78 8.31 -17.18
C MET A 770 10.55 8.91 -17.83
N CYS A 771 9.69 8.06 -18.38
CA CYS A 771 8.42 8.48 -18.94
C CYS A 771 7.28 7.72 -18.31
N THR A 772 6.17 8.41 -18.06
CA THR A 772 4.94 7.78 -17.62
C THR A 772 3.80 8.13 -18.56
N ARG A 773 2.86 7.19 -18.65
CA ARG A 773 1.66 7.35 -19.47
C ARG A 773 0.47 6.75 -18.73
N ASN A 774 -0.65 7.44 -18.78
CA ASN A 774 -1.94 6.91 -18.35
C ASN A 774 -2.67 6.33 -19.57
N ASN A 775 -3.36 5.20 -19.36
CA ASN A 775 -4.20 4.57 -20.37
C ASN A 775 -5.45 5.41 -20.68
N GLN A 776 -5.91 6.21 -19.73
CA GLN A 776 -7.02 7.14 -19.90
C GLN A 776 -6.55 8.47 -20.49
N SER A 777 -7.50 9.23 -21.02
CA SER A 777 -7.29 10.57 -21.61
C SER A 777 -8.08 11.62 -20.85
N LEU A 778 -7.57 12.84 -20.67
CA LEU A 778 -8.33 13.92 -20.02
C LEU A 778 -9.03 14.83 -21.03
N VAL A 779 -10.08 15.52 -20.56
CA VAL A 779 -10.66 16.65 -21.30
C VAL A 779 -9.60 17.77 -21.40
N PRO A 780 -9.39 18.40 -22.57
CA PRO A 780 -8.33 19.40 -22.75
C PRO A 780 -8.30 20.52 -21.70
N GLY A 781 -7.13 20.71 -21.10
CA GLY A 781 -6.88 21.72 -20.07
C GLY A 781 -7.48 21.43 -18.70
N THR A 782 -7.81 20.16 -18.44
CA THR A 782 -8.11 19.63 -17.09
C THR A 782 -6.86 19.61 -16.21
N CYS A 783 -5.70 19.30 -16.79
CA CYS A 783 -4.44 19.21 -16.06
C CYS A 783 -3.30 19.81 -16.88
N ARG A 784 -2.39 20.50 -16.22
CA ARG A 784 -1.12 20.99 -16.76
C ARG A 784 0.00 20.47 -15.88
N ILE A 785 1.14 20.14 -16.48
CA ILE A 785 2.27 19.65 -15.69
C ILE A 785 2.79 20.70 -14.70
N GLU A 786 3.23 20.23 -13.55
CA GLU A 786 4.00 21.03 -12.59
C GLU A 786 5.49 20.80 -12.84
N HIS A 787 6.18 21.76 -13.46
CA HIS A 787 7.64 21.68 -13.67
C HIS A 787 8.37 21.58 -12.34
N GLY A 788 9.22 20.57 -12.15
CA GLY A 788 9.87 20.29 -10.87
C GLY A 788 8.99 19.53 -9.87
N GLY A 789 7.74 19.25 -10.22
CA GLY A 789 6.83 18.42 -9.44
C GLY A 789 7.28 16.95 -9.39
N PRO A 790 7.01 16.23 -8.30
CA PRO A 790 7.49 14.86 -8.11
C PRO A 790 6.71 13.82 -8.93
N LEU A 791 7.44 12.81 -9.42
CA LEU A 791 6.92 11.47 -9.67
C LEU A 791 7.22 10.61 -8.45
N GLU A 792 6.18 10.14 -7.77
CA GLU A 792 6.29 9.59 -6.42
C GLU A 792 5.47 8.33 -6.18
N ARG A 793 5.76 7.69 -5.06
CA ARG A 793 4.98 6.56 -4.53
C ARG A 793 5.18 6.49 -3.03
N GLU A 794 4.12 6.17 -2.31
CA GLU A 794 4.22 5.72 -0.92
C GLU A 794 4.81 4.31 -0.83
N ILE A 795 5.88 4.16 -0.04
CA ILE A 795 6.53 2.87 0.25
C ILE A 795 6.47 2.62 1.75
N TRP A 796 6.15 1.38 2.13
CA TRP A 796 6.07 0.96 3.53
C TRP A 796 7.45 0.64 4.10
N HIS A 797 7.81 1.26 5.22
CA HIS A 797 8.96 0.91 6.05
C HIS A 797 8.64 1.01 7.54
N HIS A 798 9.22 0.10 8.32
CA HIS A 798 9.27 0.17 9.79
C HIS A 798 7.95 0.42 10.53
N ASP A 799 6.79 0.08 9.93
CA ASP A 799 5.41 0.31 10.41
C ASP A 799 4.65 1.53 9.84
N ARG A 800 5.24 2.26 8.88
CA ARG A 800 4.65 3.46 8.28
C ARG A 800 4.92 3.57 6.77
N TYR A 801 4.09 4.35 6.07
CA TYR A 801 4.30 4.76 4.69
C TYR A 801 5.11 6.05 4.63
N TYR A 802 6.01 6.10 3.64
CA TYR A 802 6.81 7.28 3.31
C TYR A 802 6.68 7.55 1.82
N THR A 803 6.51 8.82 1.47
CA THR A 803 6.55 9.23 0.07
C THR A 803 7.99 9.18 -0.44
N TYR A 804 8.22 8.36 -1.45
CA TYR A 804 9.46 8.31 -2.21
C TYR A 804 9.28 9.01 -3.54
N VAL A 805 10.25 9.86 -3.91
CA VAL A 805 10.30 10.52 -5.20
C VAL A 805 11.33 9.84 -6.09
N PHE A 806 10.90 9.49 -7.30
CA PHE A 806 11.66 8.75 -8.31
C PHE A 806 12.16 9.66 -9.44
N GLY A 807 11.38 10.69 -9.76
CA GLY A 807 11.68 11.64 -10.82
C GLY A 807 11.10 13.01 -10.56
N LEU A 808 11.57 14.01 -11.30
CA LEU A 808 11.02 15.37 -11.29
C LEU A 808 10.51 15.69 -12.69
N ASN A 809 9.30 16.23 -12.77
CA ASN A 809 8.61 16.49 -14.02
C ASN A 809 9.30 17.61 -14.80
N VAL A 810 9.68 17.32 -16.04
CA VAL A 810 10.39 18.27 -16.92
C VAL A 810 9.47 18.79 -18.03
N ALA A 811 8.65 17.91 -18.62
CA ALA A 811 7.84 18.23 -19.80
C ALA A 811 6.66 17.26 -20.00
N GLY A 812 5.61 17.73 -20.69
CA GLY A 812 4.36 17.02 -20.96
C GLY A 812 3.17 17.98 -21.04
N ASP A 813 2.08 17.57 -21.69
CA ASP A 813 0.94 18.46 -21.95
C ASP A 813 -0.23 18.22 -20.98
N ASP A 814 -0.74 16.99 -20.90
CA ASP A 814 -1.93 16.62 -20.11
C ASP A 814 -1.56 15.70 -18.92
N CYS A 815 -0.49 16.00 -18.21
CA CYS A 815 -0.08 15.24 -17.00
C CYS A 815 0.03 13.72 -17.25
N GLY A 816 0.55 13.32 -18.42
CA GLY A 816 0.70 11.91 -18.79
C GLY A 816 -0.56 11.25 -19.37
N PHE A 817 -1.68 11.97 -19.50
CA PHE A 817 -2.91 11.43 -20.08
C PHE A 817 -2.92 11.54 -21.60
N GLY A 818 -2.71 10.39 -22.22
CA GLY A 818 -2.73 10.18 -23.66
C GLY A 818 -1.60 10.83 -24.47
N SER A 819 -0.69 11.59 -23.84
CA SER A 819 0.71 11.74 -24.26
C SER A 819 1.63 11.44 -23.08
N GLU A 820 2.88 11.07 -23.34
CA GLU A 820 3.86 10.73 -22.29
C GLU A 820 4.27 11.99 -21.51
N ALA A 821 4.35 11.88 -20.18
CA ALA A 821 5.01 12.87 -19.33
C ALA A 821 6.46 12.45 -19.08
N MET A 822 7.38 13.41 -19.11
CA MET A 822 8.83 13.18 -19.04
C MET A 822 9.40 13.68 -17.71
N TYR A 823 10.28 12.86 -17.12
CA TYR A 823 10.88 13.11 -15.83
C TYR A 823 12.40 12.93 -15.87
N VAL A 824 13.12 13.81 -15.19
CA VAL A 824 14.54 13.55 -14.88
C VAL A 824 14.60 12.54 -13.73
N LYS A 825 15.35 11.45 -13.91
CA LYS A 825 15.46 10.36 -12.94
C LYS A 825 16.39 10.73 -11.80
N ILE A 826 15.86 10.77 -10.56
CA ILE A 826 16.63 11.17 -9.38
C ILE A 826 17.76 10.18 -9.06
N ALA A 827 17.49 8.87 -9.14
CA ALA A 827 18.46 7.83 -8.81
C ALA A 827 19.76 7.96 -9.63
N SER A 828 19.69 8.41 -10.89
CA SER A 828 20.86 8.60 -11.75
C SER A 828 21.76 9.77 -11.33
N HIS A 829 21.27 10.67 -10.46
CA HIS A 829 21.95 11.85 -9.96
C HIS A 829 22.30 11.77 -8.46
N ILE A 830 22.00 10.65 -7.79
CA ILE A 830 22.09 10.53 -6.32
C ILE A 830 23.49 10.87 -5.78
N LYS A 831 24.56 10.47 -6.48
CA LYS A 831 25.95 10.76 -6.07
C LYS A 831 26.24 12.26 -5.97
N TRP A 832 25.78 13.03 -6.96
CA TRP A 832 25.93 14.49 -6.97
C TRP A 832 25.07 15.13 -5.88
N ILE A 833 23.85 14.63 -5.69
CA ILE A 833 22.94 15.12 -4.65
C ILE A 833 23.57 14.92 -3.26
N GLU A 834 24.01 13.70 -2.93
CA GLU A 834 24.61 13.39 -1.63
C GLU A 834 25.89 14.19 -1.36
N GLN A 835 26.77 14.35 -2.37
CA GLN A 835 27.99 15.15 -2.23
C GLN A 835 27.71 16.62 -1.90
N THR A 836 26.66 17.18 -2.51
CA THR A 836 26.26 18.58 -2.32
C THR A 836 25.56 18.77 -0.97
N VAL A 837 24.58 17.91 -0.65
CA VAL A 837 23.76 18.04 0.57
C VAL A 837 24.53 17.68 1.83
N LEU A 838 25.39 16.64 1.81
CA LEU A 838 26.13 16.19 3.00
C LEU A 838 27.46 16.94 3.21
N GLY A 839 27.88 17.81 2.29
CA GLY A 839 29.06 18.67 2.46
C GLY A 839 30.41 17.94 2.49
N THR A 840 30.50 16.72 1.94
CA THR A 840 31.71 15.89 1.96
C THR A 840 32.86 16.43 1.08
N GLY A 841 32.61 17.48 0.30
CA GLY A 841 33.59 18.07 -0.61
C GLY A 841 34.67 18.99 -0.01
N ASN A 842 34.47 19.59 1.18
CA ASN A 842 35.31 20.75 1.57
C ASN A 842 35.91 20.80 2.99
N ASN A 843 35.80 19.78 3.84
CA ASN A 843 36.41 19.81 5.19
C ASN A 843 37.63 18.89 5.36
N ARG A 844 38.75 19.30 4.75
CA ARG A 844 40.12 18.78 4.97
C ARG A 844 40.71 19.15 6.35
N ARG A 845 39.91 19.56 7.34
CA ARG A 845 40.36 20.06 8.66
C ARG A 845 39.73 19.38 9.89
N GLN A 846 39.16 18.18 9.78
CA GLN A 846 38.93 17.35 10.97
C GLN A 846 40.12 16.42 11.20
N ILE A 847 40.91 16.79 12.21
CA ILE A 847 41.87 16.02 13.04
C ILE A 847 42.16 14.62 12.50
N ARG A 848 43.45 14.38 12.20
CA ARG A 848 44.09 13.07 11.99
C ARG A 848 43.75 12.10 13.13
N SER A 849 42.56 11.51 13.11
CA SER A 849 42.33 10.18 13.64
C SER A 849 42.80 9.23 12.56
N THR A 850 43.88 8.51 12.83
CA THR A 850 44.47 7.48 11.96
C THR A 850 43.56 6.27 11.73
N ARG A 851 42.26 6.34 12.08
CA ARG A 851 41.26 5.33 11.73
C ARG A 851 40.36 5.84 10.61
N SER A 852 40.44 5.22 9.44
CA SER A 852 39.49 5.47 8.36
C SER A 852 38.07 5.22 8.89
N LYS A 853 37.22 6.25 8.96
CA LYS A 853 35.81 6.08 9.34
C LYS A 853 35.14 5.17 8.30
N ARG A 854 34.64 4.02 8.74
CA ARG A 854 34.01 3.04 7.85
C ARG A 854 32.57 3.45 7.56
N GLN A 855 32.18 3.39 6.28
CA GLN A 855 30.82 3.63 5.82
C GLN A 855 29.98 2.37 6.01
N ILE A 856 28.76 2.49 6.53
CA ILE A 856 27.85 1.36 6.76
C ILE A 856 26.80 1.36 5.65
N LEU A 857 26.77 0.30 4.85
CA LEU A 857 25.77 0.12 3.80
C LEU A 857 24.64 -0.79 4.33
N PHE A 858 23.44 -0.24 4.42
CA PHE A 858 22.23 -1.01 4.74
C PHE A 858 21.71 -1.70 3.46
N PRO A 859 21.34 -3.00 3.51
CA PRO A 859 20.72 -3.65 2.36
C PRO A 859 19.34 -3.04 2.07
N ASN A 860 19.04 -2.83 0.79
CA ASN A 860 17.77 -2.25 0.36
C ASN A 860 16.60 -3.13 0.80
N SER A 861 15.64 -2.55 1.53
CA SER A 861 14.47 -3.23 2.11
C SER A 861 13.37 -3.57 1.09
N GLY A 862 13.72 -3.69 -0.20
CA GLY A 862 12.81 -4.06 -1.29
C GLY A 862 13.21 -5.32 -2.07
N GLU A 863 14.40 -5.87 -1.83
CA GLU A 863 14.75 -7.22 -2.33
C GLU A 863 14.51 -8.21 -1.19
N ASN A 864 13.92 -9.36 -1.50
CA ASN A 864 13.78 -10.48 -0.58
C ASN A 864 15.17 -10.91 -0.09
N VAL A 865 15.62 -10.33 1.01
CA VAL A 865 16.82 -10.76 1.72
C VAL A 865 16.50 -12.10 2.35
N ALA A 866 16.87 -13.16 1.64
CA ALA A 866 16.96 -14.50 2.20
C ALA A 866 17.73 -14.40 3.53
N THR A 867 17.26 -15.10 4.54
CA THR A 867 17.86 -15.20 5.88
C THR A 867 19.32 -15.65 5.78
N TYR A 868 20.25 -14.69 5.70
CA TYR A 868 21.68 -14.99 5.65
C TYR A 868 22.12 -15.60 6.98
N SER A 869 22.60 -16.83 6.96
CA SER A 869 23.24 -17.45 8.13
C SER A 869 24.72 -17.09 8.19
N THR A 870 25.33 -17.25 9.37
CA THR A 870 26.79 -17.14 9.51
C THR A 870 27.48 -18.16 8.58
N ALA A 871 28.54 -17.73 7.89
CA ALA A 871 29.32 -18.46 6.87
C ALA A 871 28.78 -18.50 5.42
N GLN A 872 27.69 -17.79 5.08
CA GLN A 872 27.22 -17.69 3.70
C GLN A 872 28.04 -16.69 2.87
N SER A 873 28.24 -16.94 1.57
CA SER A 873 29.00 -16.06 0.68
C SER A 873 28.26 -14.75 0.41
N CYS A 874 28.98 -13.63 0.42
CA CYS A 874 28.47 -12.27 0.17
C CYS A 874 29.44 -11.51 -0.73
N GLN A 875 29.00 -10.39 -1.31
CA GLN A 875 29.83 -9.55 -2.18
C GLN A 875 30.03 -8.17 -1.55
N LEU A 876 31.28 -7.72 -1.50
CA LEU A 876 31.66 -6.41 -1.01
C LEU A 876 31.42 -5.34 -2.09
N PRO A 877 31.30 -4.04 -1.73
CA PRO A 877 31.07 -2.95 -2.68
C PRO A 877 32.19 -2.76 -3.72
N ASP A 878 33.37 -3.33 -3.46
CA ASP A 878 34.52 -3.36 -4.36
C ASP A 878 34.54 -4.59 -5.29
N GLY A 879 33.49 -5.41 -5.25
CA GLY A 879 33.33 -6.60 -6.10
C GLY A 879 33.95 -7.88 -5.53
N ARG A 880 34.72 -7.82 -4.43
CA ARG A 880 35.35 -9.01 -3.82
C ARG A 880 34.31 -9.91 -3.13
N ARG A 881 34.56 -11.23 -3.15
CA ARG A 881 33.73 -12.21 -2.42
C ARG A 881 34.18 -12.32 -0.96
N GLY A 882 33.21 -12.31 -0.07
CA GLY A 882 33.39 -12.53 1.36
C GLY A 882 32.42 -13.57 1.91
N SER A 883 32.49 -13.77 3.22
CA SER A 883 31.57 -14.59 4.00
C SER A 883 30.94 -13.76 5.11
N CYS A 884 29.64 -13.93 5.31
CA CYS A 884 28.89 -13.27 6.37
C CYS A 884 29.29 -13.83 7.73
N VAL A 885 29.96 -13.02 8.55
CA VAL A 885 30.43 -13.42 9.89
C VAL A 885 30.05 -12.36 10.92
N PRO A 886 29.93 -12.71 12.22
CA PRO A 886 29.74 -11.70 13.26
C PRO A 886 30.83 -10.64 13.17
N TYR A 887 30.49 -9.36 13.35
CA TYR A 887 31.44 -8.24 13.24
C TYR A 887 32.70 -8.43 14.09
N GLY A 888 32.56 -8.98 15.30
CA GLY A 888 33.71 -9.29 16.17
C GLY A 888 34.62 -10.42 15.68
N SER A 889 34.16 -11.23 14.72
CA SER A 889 34.87 -12.36 14.13
C SER A 889 35.59 -12.01 12.82
N CYS A 890 35.39 -10.81 12.27
CA CYS A 890 36.12 -10.34 11.10
C CYS A 890 37.37 -9.55 11.54
N ALA A 891 38.55 -9.91 11.03
CA ALA A 891 39.77 -9.18 11.35
C ALA A 891 39.64 -7.73 10.88
N LYS A 892 39.99 -6.79 11.76
CA LYS A 892 39.87 -5.36 11.44
C LYS A 892 40.72 -4.97 10.22
N GLU A 893 41.82 -5.66 9.96
CA GLU A 893 42.69 -5.43 8.78
C GLU A 893 42.05 -5.88 7.45
N LEU A 894 41.10 -6.82 7.49
CA LEU A 894 40.42 -7.36 6.30
C LEU A 894 39.20 -6.55 5.88
N MET A 895 38.63 -5.74 6.79
CA MET A 895 37.47 -4.92 6.50
C MET A 895 37.85 -3.65 5.74
N GLY A 896 37.27 -3.48 4.55
CA GLY A 896 37.43 -2.28 3.73
C GLY A 896 36.81 -1.02 4.34
N PRO A 897 36.90 0.13 3.63
CA PRO A 897 36.30 1.39 4.09
C PRO A 897 34.77 1.37 4.12
N ILE A 898 34.13 0.38 3.48
CA ILE A 898 32.67 0.19 3.48
C ILE A 898 32.36 -1.19 4.09
N ILE A 899 31.51 -1.21 5.12
CA ILE A 899 31.01 -2.41 5.80
C ILE A 899 29.61 -2.73 5.27
N SER A 900 29.47 -3.85 4.58
CA SER A 900 28.16 -4.39 4.16
C SER A 900 27.56 -5.25 5.27
N ILE A 901 26.33 -4.95 5.67
CA ILE A 901 25.58 -5.73 6.67
C ILE A 901 24.81 -6.86 5.96
N CYS A 902 25.09 -8.11 6.32
CA CYS A 902 24.35 -9.28 5.85
C CYS A 902 23.05 -9.51 6.63
N GLN A 903 23.09 -9.35 7.96
CA GLN A 903 21.93 -9.56 8.83
C GLN A 903 21.99 -8.66 10.06
N HIS A 904 20.84 -8.10 10.43
CA HIS A 904 20.64 -7.40 11.70
C HIS A 904 20.50 -8.41 12.83
N ALA A 905 21.48 -8.47 13.73
CA ALA A 905 21.49 -9.29 14.92
C ALA A 905 22.30 -8.62 16.05
N PHE A 906 22.27 -9.21 17.25
CA PHE A 906 22.99 -8.74 18.44
C PHE A 906 24.49 -8.48 18.21
N ALA A 907 25.14 -9.23 17.31
CA ALA A 907 26.38 -8.84 16.65
C ALA A 907 26.08 -8.64 15.16
N PRO A 908 26.29 -7.45 14.56
CA PRO A 908 25.98 -7.24 13.16
C PRO A 908 26.77 -8.27 12.34
N ILE A 909 26.08 -9.05 11.53
CA ILE A 909 26.74 -10.00 10.64
C ILE A 909 27.18 -9.20 9.44
N VAL A 910 28.49 -9.10 9.24
CA VAL A 910 29.11 -8.30 8.19
C VAL A 910 29.73 -9.18 7.14
N CYS A 911 29.78 -8.70 5.91
CA CYS A 911 30.48 -9.39 4.84
C CYS A 911 32.01 -9.23 5.03
N CYS A 912 32.72 -10.32 5.32
CA CYS A 912 34.17 -10.32 5.56
C CYS A 912 34.91 -11.02 4.41
N PRO A 913 35.92 -10.43 3.77
CA PRO A 913 36.59 -11.04 2.61
C PRO A 913 37.28 -12.36 2.99
N SER A 914 37.10 -13.39 2.17
CA SER A 914 37.71 -14.71 2.39
C SER A 914 39.19 -14.66 1.98
N THR A 915 40.11 -14.71 2.93
CA THR A 915 41.51 -15.00 2.64
C THR A 915 41.66 -16.50 2.40
N ALA A 916 42.09 -16.88 1.20
CA ALA A 916 42.38 -18.28 0.89
C ALA A 916 43.48 -18.84 1.81
N THR A 917 43.30 -20.10 2.21
CA THR A 917 44.17 -21.05 2.94
C THR A 917 44.23 -21.01 4.49
N PRO A 918 43.85 -22.11 5.18
CA PRO A 918 43.95 -22.25 6.63
C PRO A 918 45.26 -22.93 7.05
N SER A 919 46.02 -22.31 7.96
CA SER A 919 46.99 -23.03 8.80
C SER A 919 46.45 -23.17 10.22
N SER A 920 46.26 -24.44 10.57
CA SER A 920 46.01 -25.06 11.87
C SER A 920 46.22 -24.28 13.17
N SER A 921 45.35 -24.62 14.12
CA SER A 921 45.45 -24.51 15.58
C SER A 921 44.93 -23.22 16.22
N LEU A 922 43.71 -23.31 16.76
CA LEU A 922 43.44 -22.95 18.14
C LEU A 922 42.15 -23.64 18.59
N THR A 923 42.28 -24.26 19.75
CA THR A 923 41.44 -25.26 20.40
C THR A 923 39.99 -24.80 20.63
N ARG A 924 39.09 -25.73 20.34
CA ARG A 924 37.64 -25.72 20.59
C ARG A 924 37.36 -25.56 22.11
N PRO A 925 36.54 -24.60 22.58
CA PRO A 925 36.05 -24.63 23.95
C PRO A 925 35.06 -25.78 24.11
N THR A 926 35.26 -26.54 25.17
CA THR A 926 34.55 -27.76 25.53
C THR A 926 33.06 -27.51 25.73
N ARG A 927 32.27 -28.43 25.19
CA ARG A 927 30.82 -28.54 25.34
C ARG A 927 30.51 -28.88 26.82
N LEU A 928 29.94 -27.95 27.58
CA LEU A 928 29.36 -28.26 28.88
C LEU A 928 28.04 -29.01 28.65
N THR A 929 28.08 -30.31 28.89
CA THR A 929 26.94 -31.21 29.00
C THR A 929 26.14 -30.89 30.27
N VAL A 930 24.86 -30.62 30.10
CA VAL A 930 23.88 -30.47 31.18
C VAL A 930 23.49 -31.86 31.66
N THR A 931 24.14 -32.32 32.72
CA THR A 931 23.66 -33.37 33.62
C THR A 931 24.23 -33.06 35.00
N GLY A 932 23.43 -32.46 35.88
CA GLY A 932 23.86 -32.12 37.22
C GLY A 932 22.88 -31.20 37.92
N THR A 933 22.33 -31.71 39.02
CA THR A 933 21.49 -31.06 40.02
C THR A 933 21.92 -29.64 40.40
N ALA A 934 20.93 -28.82 40.77
CA ALA A 934 21.07 -27.48 41.35
C ALA A 934 22.34 -27.32 42.20
N GLN A 935 23.29 -26.52 41.72
CA GLN A 935 24.42 -26.05 42.50
C GLN A 935 24.33 -24.53 42.64
N GLN A 936 24.13 -24.10 43.88
CA GLN A 936 24.37 -22.74 44.37
C GLN A 936 25.74 -22.27 43.89
N THR A 937 25.78 -21.18 43.14
CA THR A 937 27.04 -20.49 42.84
C THR A 937 27.57 -19.84 44.12
N ASN A 938 28.80 -20.21 44.48
CA ASN A 938 29.60 -19.66 45.58
C ASN A 938 29.57 -18.11 45.59
N PRO A 939 29.36 -17.43 46.74
CA PRO A 939 29.31 -15.96 46.85
C PRO A 939 30.63 -15.21 46.60
N ALA A 940 31.71 -15.90 46.24
CA ALA A 940 33.07 -15.36 46.25
C ALA A 940 33.60 -14.83 44.90
N SER A 941 32.88 -15.02 43.79
CA SER A 941 33.27 -14.43 42.49
C SER A 941 32.49 -13.15 42.22
N GLY A 942 33.17 -12.01 42.17
CA GLY A 942 32.55 -10.70 41.90
C GLY A 942 31.69 -10.68 40.63
N TYR A 943 30.68 -9.79 40.62
CA TYR A 943 29.78 -9.59 39.50
C TYR A 943 30.55 -9.14 38.24
N LYS A 944 30.23 -9.72 37.08
CA LYS A 944 30.75 -9.29 35.77
C LYS A 944 29.63 -8.63 34.97
N LEU A 945 29.91 -7.49 34.34
CA LEU A 945 28.91 -6.74 33.55
C LEU A 945 28.31 -7.59 32.42
N ASN A 946 29.09 -8.49 31.84
CA ASN A 946 28.62 -9.39 30.78
C ASN A 946 27.64 -10.48 31.29
N SER A 947 27.53 -10.69 32.60
CA SER A 947 26.60 -11.63 33.22
C SER A 947 25.18 -11.07 33.36
N CYS A 948 24.93 -9.80 33.03
CA CYS A 948 23.59 -9.20 33.14
C CYS A 948 22.53 -10.04 32.40
N VAL A 949 22.82 -10.51 31.18
CA VAL A 949 21.90 -11.29 30.34
C VAL A 949 21.49 -12.61 31.02
N SER A 950 22.38 -13.26 31.77
CA SER A 950 22.03 -14.49 32.50
C SER A 950 21.06 -14.22 33.65
N TYR A 951 21.19 -13.10 34.36
CA TYR A 951 20.26 -12.74 35.43
C TYR A 951 18.87 -12.41 34.88
N TRP A 952 18.81 -11.65 33.78
CA TRP A 952 17.54 -11.37 33.11
C TRP A 952 16.82 -12.65 32.67
N LYS A 953 17.54 -13.62 32.10
CA LYS A 953 16.95 -14.94 31.75
C LYS A 953 16.48 -15.75 32.95
N GLN A 954 17.16 -15.62 34.09
CA GLN A 954 16.84 -16.40 35.29
C GLN A 954 15.56 -15.90 35.96
N TYR A 955 15.33 -14.59 35.97
CA TYR A 955 14.28 -13.96 36.77
C TYR A 955 13.12 -13.37 35.95
N LYS A 956 13.28 -13.08 34.65
CA LYS A 956 12.21 -12.57 33.77
C LYS A 956 11.56 -13.67 32.94
N ARG A 957 10.25 -13.53 32.74
CA ARG A 957 9.41 -14.49 32.00
C ARG A 957 9.51 -14.29 30.47
N PRO A 958 9.18 -15.31 29.66
CA PRO A 958 9.10 -15.19 28.20
C PRO A 958 7.98 -14.23 27.74
N PRO A 959 8.02 -13.67 26.51
CA PRO A 959 7.20 -12.55 26.09
C PRO A 959 5.77 -12.98 25.77
N ALA A 960 5.53 -14.29 25.58
CA ALA A 960 4.20 -14.86 25.38
C ALA A 960 3.29 -14.72 26.61
N GLU A 961 3.86 -14.42 27.78
CA GLU A 961 3.14 -14.14 29.03
C GLU A 961 3.10 -12.64 29.39
N GLU A 962 3.86 -11.79 28.68
CA GLU A 962 3.81 -10.32 28.81
C GLU A 962 2.85 -9.77 27.75
N PHE A 963 1.67 -9.29 28.16
CA PHE A 963 0.75 -8.61 27.25
C PHE A 963 1.46 -7.44 26.57
N GLU A 964 1.48 -7.44 25.24
CA GLU A 964 2.01 -6.34 24.44
C GLU A 964 1.07 -5.14 24.55
N HIS A 965 1.29 -4.30 25.56
CA HIS A 965 0.75 -2.96 25.54
C HIS A 965 1.80 -2.06 24.89
N ILE A 966 1.47 -1.56 23.70
CA ILE A 966 2.09 -0.36 23.14
C ILE A 966 2.09 0.65 24.31
N PRO A 967 3.25 1.16 24.78
CA PRO A 967 3.24 2.16 25.83
C PRO A 967 2.40 3.35 25.36
N SER A 968 1.19 3.47 25.88
CA SER A 968 0.40 4.68 25.76
C SER A 968 1.16 5.79 26.47
N GLU A 969 1.04 6.99 25.92
CA GLU A 969 1.78 8.19 26.29
C GLU A 969 2.00 8.30 27.81
N GLY A 970 3.27 8.43 28.21
CA GLY A 970 3.63 8.78 29.59
C GLY A 970 2.94 7.95 30.65
N ARG A 971 2.79 6.64 30.45
CA ARG A 971 2.14 5.79 31.46
C ARG A 971 3.04 5.58 32.68
N PRO A 972 2.43 5.42 33.88
CA PRO A 972 3.20 5.01 35.04
C PRO A 972 3.83 3.64 34.81
N VAL A 973 5.03 3.47 35.35
CA VAL A 973 5.74 2.21 35.32
C VAL A 973 5.11 1.25 36.32
N ALA A 974 4.80 0.02 35.88
CA ALA A 974 4.27 -1.01 36.76
C ALA A 974 5.36 -1.59 37.68
N ASP A 975 4.94 -2.17 38.81
CA ASP A 975 5.87 -2.88 39.69
C ASP A 975 6.51 -4.06 38.92
N GLU A 976 7.81 -4.31 39.15
CA GLU A 976 8.63 -5.32 38.45
C GLU A 976 8.95 -5.06 36.97
N GLU A 977 8.38 -4.02 36.34
CA GLU A 977 8.55 -3.80 34.90
C GLU A 977 9.98 -3.37 34.53
N TYR A 978 10.54 -2.40 35.27
CA TYR A 978 11.93 -1.91 35.10
C TYR A 978 12.73 -2.10 36.40
N PRO A 979 13.16 -3.35 36.69
CA PRO A 979 13.77 -3.74 37.96
C PRO A 979 15.17 -3.16 38.21
N HIS A 980 15.77 -2.53 37.20
CA HIS A 980 17.10 -1.90 37.27
C HIS A 980 17.06 -0.41 37.60
N ILE A 981 15.88 0.20 37.66
CA ILE A 981 15.72 1.62 37.92
C ILE A 981 15.82 1.90 39.42
N VAL A 982 16.60 2.92 39.78
CA VAL A 982 16.80 3.34 41.17
C VAL A 982 16.61 4.84 41.35
N THR A 983 16.33 5.24 42.58
CA THR A 983 16.26 6.63 43.02
C THR A 983 17.39 6.93 44.00
N ILE A 984 17.92 8.14 44.00
CA ILE A 984 19.05 8.56 44.83
C ILE A 984 18.64 9.82 45.58
N GLY A 985 18.78 9.81 46.91
CA GLY A 985 18.20 10.83 47.77
C GLY A 985 18.45 10.64 49.26
N ASP A 986 17.49 11.08 50.06
CA ASP A 986 17.47 10.96 51.52
C ASP A 986 16.19 10.23 51.94
N ALA A 987 16.35 8.98 52.38
CA ALA A 987 15.24 8.15 52.82
C ALA A 987 14.52 8.73 54.06
N GLN A 988 15.24 9.40 54.96
CA GLN A 988 14.64 10.00 56.16
C GLN A 988 13.75 11.19 55.81
N ARG A 989 14.13 11.97 54.79
CA ARG A 989 13.36 13.12 54.30
C ARG A 989 12.34 12.77 53.21
N LYS A 990 12.28 11.49 52.80
CA LYS A 990 11.50 11.01 51.64
C LYS A 990 11.76 11.84 50.36
N ALA A 991 12.97 12.38 50.23
CA ALA A 991 13.35 13.29 49.15
C ALA A 991 14.29 12.56 48.19
N TRP A 992 13.84 12.34 46.96
CA TRP A 992 14.56 11.59 45.92
C TRP A 992 14.78 12.47 44.68
N PRO A 993 15.79 13.37 44.69
CA PRO A 993 16.02 14.34 43.62
C PRO A 993 16.66 13.74 42.37
N CYS A 994 17.31 12.58 42.48
CA CYS A 994 18.04 11.97 41.39
C CYS A 994 17.54 10.56 41.07
N SER A 995 17.72 10.16 39.81
CA SER A 995 17.47 8.80 39.32
C SER A 995 18.75 8.18 38.79
N GLY A 996 18.77 6.86 38.66
CA GLY A 996 19.90 6.12 38.11
C GLY A 996 19.53 4.69 37.76
N VAL A 997 20.54 3.90 37.41
CA VAL A 997 20.41 2.48 37.09
C VAL A 997 21.35 1.62 37.90
N LEU A 998 20.85 0.49 38.42
CA LEU A 998 21.66 -0.53 39.08
C LEU A 998 22.52 -1.24 38.04
N LEU A 999 23.85 -1.24 38.18
CA LEU A 999 24.77 -1.93 37.26
C LEU A 999 25.26 -3.28 37.79
N SER A 1000 25.41 -3.39 39.11
CA SER A 1000 25.82 -4.59 39.81
C SER A 1000 25.17 -4.64 41.19
N ASP A 1001 25.53 -5.62 42.00
CA ASP A 1001 25.09 -5.73 43.39
C ASP A 1001 25.68 -4.63 44.30
N LEU A 1002 26.61 -3.80 43.82
CA LEU A 1002 27.27 -2.75 44.61
C LEU A 1002 27.26 -1.36 43.97
N TYR A 1003 27.01 -1.25 42.66
CA TYR A 1003 27.19 0.00 41.94
C TYR A 1003 25.93 0.42 41.17
N VAL A 1004 25.65 1.73 41.25
CA VAL A 1004 24.60 2.44 40.53
C VAL A 1004 25.24 3.49 39.62
N LEU A 1005 24.70 3.69 38.42
CA LEU A 1005 25.10 4.74 37.49
C LEU A 1005 24.07 5.89 37.46
N SER A 1006 24.54 7.13 37.52
CA SER A 1006 23.72 8.34 37.42
C SER A 1006 24.48 9.49 36.74
N ALA A 1007 23.85 10.64 36.57
CA ALA A 1007 24.49 11.85 36.07
C ALA A 1007 25.22 12.59 37.18
N ALA A 1008 26.48 12.99 36.93
CA ALA A 1008 27.30 13.71 37.90
C ALA A 1008 26.69 15.07 38.29
N SER A 1009 26.04 15.76 37.36
CA SER A 1009 25.35 17.04 37.61
C SER A 1009 24.19 16.88 38.59
N CYS A 1010 23.49 15.75 38.54
CA CYS A 1010 22.44 15.46 39.52
C CYS A 1010 23.05 15.27 40.91
N LEU A 1011 24.10 14.44 41.01
CA LEU A 1011 24.74 14.12 42.28
C LEU A 1011 25.49 15.31 42.90
N ALA A 1012 26.10 16.16 42.08
CA ALA A 1012 26.82 17.36 42.52
C ALA A 1012 25.88 18.45 43.07
N SER A 1013 24.62 18.47 42.63
CA SER A 1013 23.61 19.43 43.08
C SER A 1013 22.99 19.08 44.44
N GLY A 1014 23.14 17.84 44.91
CA GLY A 1014 22.41 17.30 46.06
C GLY A 1014 23.13 17.48 47.40
N ARG A 1015 22.86 18.57 48.13
CA ARG A 1015 23.13 18.60 49.58
C ARG A 1015 22.24 17.56 50.28
N GLY A 1016 22.84 16.48 50.79
CA GLY A 1016 22.15 15.49 51.64
C GLY A 1016 21.77 14.16 50.98
N LEU A 1017 22.38 13.77 49.86
CA LEU A 1017 22.22 12.42 49.31
C LEU A 1017 22.85 11.40 50.27
N LYS A 1018 22.05 10.50 50.84
CA LYS A 1018 22.49 9.49 51.82
C LYS A 1018 22.06 8.07 51.46
N SER A 1019 21.06 7.93 50.60
CA SER A 1019 20.40 6.65 50.36
C SER A 1019 20.10 6.44 48.87
N VAL A 1020 20.08 5.17 48.47
CA VAL A 1020 19.60 4.68 47.17
C VAL A 1020 18.33 3.86 47.42
N GLY A 1021 17.22 4.24 46.78
CA GLY A 1021 15.96 3.51 46.80
C GLY A 1021 15.88 2.55 45.61
N MET A 1022 15.62 1.27 45.88
CA MET A 1022 15.46 0.23 44.86
C MET A 1022 14.01 0.10 44.43
N GLY A 1023 13.82 -0.15 43.15
CA GLY A 1023 12.51 -0.29 42.53
C GLY A 1023 11.75 1.03 42.39
N THR A 1024 10.68 1.00 41.60
CA THR A 1024 9.90 2.18 41.20
C THR A 1024 9.23 2.91 42.37
N ARG A 1025 8.98 2.21 43.49
CA ARG A 1025 8.40 2.78 44.73
C ARG A 1025 9.43 3.04 45.84
N SER A 1026 10.71 2.75 45.60
CA SER A 1026 11.78 2.90 46.60
C SER A 1026 11.51 2.11 47.90
N SER A 1027 10.95 0.91 47.81
CA SER A 1027 10.51 0.09 48.95
C SER A 1027 11.67 -0.44 49.80
N THR A 1028 12.86 -0.58 49.19
CA THR A 1028 14.07 -1.06 49.85
C THR A 1028 15.18 -0.03 49.65
N THR A 1029 15.80 0.42 50.73
CA THR A 1029 16.81 1.50 50.68
C THR A 1029 18.17 1.03 51.17
N PHE A 1030 19.23 1.45 50.48
CA PHE A 1030 20.62 1.19 50.84
C PHE A 1030 21.35 2.51 51.12
N GLU A 1031 22.26 2.54 52.09
CA GLU A 1031 23.08 3.74 52.32
C GLU A 1031 24.16 3.90 51.25
N ILE A 1032 24.54 5.15 50.96
CA ILE A 1032 25.63 5.46 50.03
C ILE A 1032 26.97 5.33 50.76
N ASP A 1033 27.90 4.59 50.16
CA ASP A 1033 29.28 4.45 50.62
C ASP A 1033 30.18 5.53 50.00
N GLU A 1034 30.14 5.64 48.68
CA GLU A 1034 31.01 6.52 47.90
C GLU A 1034 30.32 6.99 46.61
N ILE A 1035 30.64 8.21 46.16
CA ILE A 1035 30.25 8.73 44.85
C ILE A 1035 31.52 9.01 44.04
N ILE A 1036 31.65 8.37 42.88
CA ILE A 1036 32.81 8.40 42.01
C ILE A 1036 32.42 9.12 40.70
N ASN A 1037 32.80 10.39 40.57
CA ASN A 1037 32.56 11.17 39.36
C ASN A 1037 33.50 10.73 38.22
N HIS A 1038 33.02 10.79 36.97
CA HIS A 1038 33.87 10.55 35.82
C HIS A 1038 35.02 11.57 35.75
N PRO A 1039 36.27 11.18 35.43
CA PRO A 1039 37.43 12.08 35.45
C PRO A 1039 37.29 13.33 34.56
N SER A 1040 36.61 13.20 33.41
CA SER A 1040 36.36 14.32 32.49
C SER A 1040 35.15 15.19 32.86
N TYR A 1041 34.44 14.90 33.96
CA TYR A 1041 33.30 15.72 34.40
C TYR A 1041 33.70 17.16 34.73
N ALA A 1042 34.84 17.33 35.41
CA ALA A 1042 35.38 18.66 35.73
C ALA A 1042 35.72 19.51 34.49
N GLN A 1043 35.91 18.86 33.33
CA GLN A 1043 36.18 19.50 32.04
C GLN A 1043 34.89 19.73 31.23
N GLY A 1044 33.72 19.42 31.79
CA GLY A 1044 32.41 19.58 31.14
C GLY A 1044 32.12 18.59 30.01
N MET A 1045 32.94 17.54 29.83
CA MET A 1045 32.83 16.63 28.69
C MET A 1045 31.91 15.43 28.92
N SER A 1046 31.90 14.85 30.14
CA SER A 1046 31.11 13.64 30.42
C SER A 1046 30.35 13.78 31.74
N ASN A 1047 29.03 13.77 31.67
CA ASN A 1047 28.15 13.98 32.81
C ASN A 1047 27.72 12.63 33.43
N LEU A 1048 28.68 11.85 33.94
CA LEU A 1048 28.45 10.52 34.52
C LEU A 1048 29.14 10.35 35.88
N ALA A 1049 28.51 9.59 36.76
CA ALA A 1049 29.04 9.22 38.07
C ALA A 1049 28.54 7.84 38.50
N LEU A 1050 29.37 7.11 39.26
CA LEU A 1050 29.02 5.84 39.90
C LEU A 1050 28.77 6.06 41.39
N VAL A 1051 27.75 5.42 41.94
CA VAL A 1051 27.41 5.43 43.36
C VAL A 1051 27.59 4.02 43.90
N ARG A 1052 28.46 3.87 44.90
CA ARG A 1052 28.67 2.61 45.62
C ARG A 1052 27.72 2.54 46.82
N VAL A 1053 27.05 1.42 47.02
CA VAL A 1053 26.14 1.21 48.17
C VAL A 1053 26.82 0.43 49.31
N LYS A 1054 26.46 0.76 50.55
CA LYS A 1054 26.89 0.05 51.78
C LYS A 1054 26.09 -1.25 51.94
N GLY A 1055 26.48 -2.27 51.20
CA GLY A 1055 25.88 -3.62 51.25
C GLY A 1055 25.53 -4.17 49.87
N ARG A 1056 25.59 -5.49 49.70
CA ARG A 1056 25.27 -6.14 48.42
C ARG A 1056 23.75 -6.21 48.22
N VAL A 1057 23.29 -5.75 47.06
CA VAL A 1057 21.89 -5.81 46.65
C VAL A 1057 21.55 -7.23 46.19
N PRO A 1058 20.58 -7.93 46.82
CA PRO A 1058 20.15 -9.24 46.35
C PRO A 1058 19.29 -9.10 45.09
N PHE A 1059 19.60 -9.89 44.05
CA PHE A 1059 18.83 -9.87 42.81
C PHE A 1059 17.55 -10.71 42.89
N SER A 1060 16.47 -10.19 42.32
CA SER A 1060 15.11 -10.77 42.31
C SER A 1060 14.33 -10.28 41.08
N SER A 1061 13.09 -10.75 40.87
CA SER A 1061 12.23 -10.33 39.74
C SER A 1061 12.04 -8.81 39.64
N ASN A 1062 12.09 -8.12 40.78
CA ASN A 1062 11.90 -6.67 40.93
C ASN A 1062 13.20 -5.87 41.15
N MET A 1063 14.36 -6.52 41.26
CA MET A 1063 15.67 -5.89 41.45
C MET A 1063 16.73 -6.62 40.62
N LEU A 1064 17.05 -6.08 39.43
CA LEU A 1064 18.01 -6.68 38.49
C LEU A 1064 18.99 -5.63 37.99
N PRO A 1065 20.22 -6.01 37.62
CA PRO A 1065 21.18 -5.08 37.03
C PRO A 1065 20.84 -4.77 35.57
N ALA A 1066 21.03 -3.52 35.16
CA ALA A 1066 20.89 -3.07 33.78
C ALA A 1066 22.00 -3.63 32.89
N CYS A 1067 21.65 -3.97 31.64
CA CYS A 1067 22.64 -4.25 30.62
C CYS A 1067 23.08 -2.96 29.91
N LEU A 1068 24.35 -2.87 29.51
CA LEU A 1068 24.91 -1.67 28.88
C LEU A 1068 25.03 -1.80 27.36
N TRP A 1069 24.68 -0.73 26.64
CA TRP A 1069 24.95 -0.62 25.21
C TRP A 1069 26.42 -0.26 24.96
N THR A 1070 27.16 -1.15 24.28
CA THR A 1070 28.61 -1.03 24.09
C THR A 1070 29.03 -0.66 22.67
N LYS A 1071 28.08 -0.50 21.74
CA LYS A 1071 28.38 -0.20 20.34
C LYS A 1071 28.38 1.32 20.10
N SER A 1072 29.54 1.88 19.77
CA SER A 1072 29.68 3.33 19.54
C SER A 1072 29.24 3.80 18.16
N GLU A 1073 29.19 2.93 17.16
CA GLU A 1073 28.91 3.30 15.76
C GLU A 1073 27.41 3.44 15.46
N MET A 1074 26.55 2.81 16.27
CA MET A 1074 25.11 2.69 16.03
C MET A 1074 24.29 2.78 17.31
N VAL A 1075 23.07 3.28 17.20
CA VAL A 1075 22.12 3.47 18.31
C VAL A 1075 20.75 2.91 17.90
N PRO A 1076 20.00 2.23 18.81
CA PRO A 1076 18.61 1.86 18.52
C PRO A 1076 17.77 3.09 18.15
N LEU A 1077 16.92 2.98 17.13
CA LEU A 1077 16.11 4.11 16.66
C LEU A 1077 15.01 4.46 17.66
N LYS A 1078 14.28 3.46 18.15
CA LYS A 1078 13.27 3.63 19.22
C LYS A 1078 13.90 3.35 20.58
N LEU A 1079 13.78 4.34 21.45
CA LEU A 1079 14.34 4.35 22.80
C LEU A 1079 13.23 4.65 23.81
N TYR A 1080 13.51 4.44 25.08
CA TYR A 1080 12.61 4.73 26.18
C TYR A 1080 13.40 5.46 27.26
N THR A 1081 12.91 6.62 27.66
CA THR A 1081 13.39 7.33 28.85
C THR A 1081 12.53 6.91 30.03
N ILE A 1082 13.15 6.64 31.17
CA ILE A 1082 12.45 6.31 32.40
C ILE A 1082 12.80 7.37 33.44
N GLY A 1083 11.78 8.09 33.92
CA GLY A 1083 11.99 9.29 34.72
C GLY A 1083 10.83 9.59 35.65
N ARG A 1084 11.07 10.46 36.63
CA ARG A 1084 10.08 10.85 37.63
C ARG A 1084 9.18 11.97 37.10
N GLY A 1085 7.87 11.76 37.09
CA GLY A 1085 6.87 12.76 36.69
C GLY A 1085 6.52 13.77 37.79
N THR A 1086 5.61 14.70 37.49
CA THR A 1086 5.17 15.80 38.39
C THR A 1086 4.51 15.35 39.70
N GLY A 1087 4.14 14.07 39.84
CA GLY A 1087 3.59 13.46 41.07
C GLY A 1087 4.56 12.57 41.85
N GLY A 1088 5.84 12.51 41.46
CA GLY A 1088 6.83 11.66 42.13
C GLY A 1088 6.76 10.17 41.77
N GLN A 1089 5.83 9.75 40.91
CA GLN A 1089 5.73 8.42 40.31
C GLN A 1089 6.66 8.30 39.09
N MET A 1090 7.16 7.08 38.81
CA MET A 1090 7.99 6.80 37.65
C MET A 1090 7.14 6.60 36.40
N HIS A 1091 7.53 7.22 35.30
CA HIS A 1091 6.88 7.13 34.00
C HIS A 1091 7.88 6.70 32.93
N VAL A 1092 7.36 6.03 31.90
CA VAL A 1092 8.12 5.68 30.70
C VAL A 1092 7.65 6.56 29.54
N TYR A 1093 8.59 7.19 28.84
CA TYR A 1093 8.29 7.98 27.65
C TYR A 1093 9.09 7.46 26.45
N PRO A 1094 8.44 7.23 25.29
CA PRO A 1094 9.15 6.82 24.10
C PRO A 1094 9.95 7.98 23.51
N ARG A 1095 11.16 7.68 23.05
CA ARG A 1095 12.11 8.60 22.43
C ARG A 1095 12.58 8.06 21.08
N SER A 1096 12.92 8.95 20.17
CA SER A 1096 13.52 8.63 18.88
C SER A 1096 14.97 9.13 18.85
N ALA A 1097 15.91 8.29 18.42
CA ALA A 1097 17.29 8.69 18.24
C ALA A 1097 17.45 9.64 17.03
N MET A 1098 18.26 10.69 17.20
CA MET A 1098 18.57 11.67 16.16
C MET A 1098 20.05 11.66 15.80
N TYR A 1099 20.39 12.16 14.61
CA TYR A 1099 21.78 12.47 14.30
C TYR A 1099 22.24 13.69 15.11
N ASN A 1100 23.44 13.60 15.70
CA ASN A 1100 24.03 14.70 16.45
C ASN A 1100 24.30 15.95 15.58
N ALA A 1101 24.43 15.79 14.26
CA ALA A 1101 24.54 16.92 13.34
C ALA A 1101 23.25 17.74 13.28
N ASP A 1102 22.10 17.06 13.24
CA ASP A 1102 20.79 17.69 13.18
C ASP A 1102 20.53 18.48 14.47
N CYS A 1103 20.89 17.92 15.63
CA CYS A 1103 20.75 18.61 16.92
C CYS A 1103 21.64 19.85 17.07
N ARG A 1104 22.83 19.86 16.45
CA ARG A 1104 23.72 21.05 16.41
C ARG A 1104 23.14 22.18 15.56
N SER A 1105 22.30 21.87 14.58
CA SER A 1105 21.71 22.87 13.67
C SER A 1105 20.56 23.67 14.29
N LEU A 1106 20.10 23.28 15.48
CA LEU A 1106 18.97 23.92 16.14
C LEU A 1106 19.38 25.19 16.90
N PRO A 1107 18.48 26.19 17.05
CA PRO A 1107 18.81 27.47 17.68
C PRO A 1107 19.37 27.35 19.10
N SER A 1108 18.99 26.29 19.82
CA SER A 1108 19.43 25.99 21.19
C SER A 1108 20.56 24.93 21.25
N GLY A 1109 20.99 24.41 20.10
CA GLY A 1109 22.01 23.37 19.98
C GLY A 1109 23.40 23.92 20.24
N SER A 1110 24.16 23.28 21.13
CA SER A 1110 25.53 23.69 21.44
C SER A 1110 26.54 23.05 20.50
N ASN A 1111 27.58 23.80 20.09
CA ASN A 1111 28.78 23.26 19.45
C ASN A 1111 29.54 22.23 20.32
N LEU A 1112 29.16 22.07 21.60
CA LEU A 1112 29.71 21.10 22.55
C LEU A 1112 29.26 19.65 22.28
N ILE A 1113 28.29 19.40 21.38
CA ILE A 1113 27.84 18.04 21.06
C ILE A 1113 28.91 17.30 20.21
N LEU A 1114 29.61 16.37 20.86
CA LEU A 1114 30.60 15.50 20.22
C LEU A 1114 29.98 14.16 19.79
N ASP A 1115 30.18 13.78 18.52
CA ASP A 1115 29.69 12.51 17.95
C ASP A 1115 30.17 11.27 18.73
N THR A 1116 31.35 11.33 19.35
CA THR A 1116 31.92 10.20 20.11
C THR A 1116 31.37 10.08 21.54
N GLU A 1117 30.97 11.18 22.17
CA GLU A 1117 30.63 11.23 23.59
C GLU A 1117 29.12 11.36 23.85
N HIS A 1118 28.35 11.82 22.86
CA HIS A 1118 26.94 12.17 23.05
C HIS A 1118 26.00 11.38 22.12
N VAL A 1119 24.77 11.18 22.57
CA VAL A 1119 23.63 10.70 21.77
C VAL A 1119 22.52 11.72 21.90
N CYS A 1120 21.95 12.15 20.77
CA CYS A 1120 20.80 13.04 20.75
C CYS A 1120 19.50 12.26 20.58
N VAL A 1121 18.46 12.62 21.32
CA VAL A 1121 17.13 12.02 21.22
C VAL A 1121 16.03 13.08 21.26
N GLU A 1122 14.91 12.80 20.61
CA GLU A 1122 13.69 13.62 20.69
C GLU A 1122 12.47 12.79 21.11
N ASN A 1123 11.34 13.46 21.31
CA ASN A 1123 10.06 12.79 21.54
C ASN A 1123 9.64 11.96 20.32
N TYR A 1124 9.26 10.70 20.57
CA TYR A 1124 8.88 9.76 19.52
C TYR A 1124 7.58 10.17 18.81
N TYR A 1125 6.61 10.74 19.53
CA TYR A 1125 5.38 11.28 18.95
C TYR A 1125 5.48 12.79 18.75
N HIS A 1126 4.85 13.32 17.70
CA HIS A 1126 4.87 14.76 17.38
C HIS A 1126 3.99 15.59 18.32
N THR A 1127 2.95 14.99 18.89
CA THR A 1127 2.04 15.62 19.85
C THR A 1127 2.59 15.66 21.28
N ASP A 1128 3.70 14.98 21.54
CA ASP A 1128 4.29 14.88 22.89
C ASP A 1128 5.11 16.14 23.19
N THR A 1129 4.71 16.88 24.22
CA THR A 1129 5.37 18.08 24.73
C THR A 1129 5.98 17.85 26.13
N VAL A 1130 6.08 16.59 26.58
CA VAL A 1130 6.44 16.27 27.96
C VAL A 1130 7.95 16.31 28.17
N CYS A 1131 8.37 17.28 28.98
CA CYS A 1131 9.74 17.49 29.45
C CYS A 1131 10.12 16.56 30.61
N ALA A 1132 10.12 15.25 30.36
CA ALA A 1132 10.40 14.24 31.38
C ALA A 1132 11.90 13.87 31.53
N ASP A 1133 12.76 14.35 30.65
CA ASP A 1133 14.18 13.99 30.63
C ASP A 1133 14.97 14.87 31.60
N LEU A 1134 15.10 14.43 32.85
CA LEU A 1134 15.91 15.07 33.87
C LEU A 1134 17.33 14.48 33.90
N PRO A 1135 18.36 15.25 34.28
CA PRO A 1135 19.71 14.72 34.42
C PRO A 1135 19.75 13.49 35.33
N GLY A 1136 20.31 12.38 34.82
CA GLY A 1136 20.38 11.10 35.54
C GLY A 1136 19.27 10.11 35.19
N ASN A 1137 18.26 10.52 34.42
CA ASN A 1137 17.30 9.56 33.85
C ASN A 1137 17.98 8.69 32.78
N PRO A 1138 17.87 7.35 32.87
CA PRO A 1138 18.39 6.47 31.83
C PRO A 1138 17.53 6.51 30.58
N VAL A 1139 18.19 6.41 29.43
CA VAL A 1139 17.56 6.17 28.14
C VAL A 1139 18.05 4.84 27.60
N GLU A 1140 17.11 3.95 27.29
CA GLU A 1140 17.39 2.55 26.95
C GLU A 1140 16.65 2.09 25.69
N GLY A 1141 17.28 1.18 24.97
CA GLY A 1141 16.66 0.42 23.88
C GLY A 1141 16.30 -0.98 24.36
N ILE A 1142 15.20 -1.54 23.87
CA ILE A 1142 14.79 -2.91 24.20
C ILE A 1142 15.28 -3.85 23.10
N VAL A 1143 15.98 -4.92 23.48
CA VAL A 1143 16.41 -5.97 22.56
C VAL A 1143 15.88 -7.31 23.02
N GLU A 1144 15.44 -8.13 22.07
CA GLU A 1144 14.96 -9.48 22.33
C GLU A 1144 16.11 -10.50 22.23
N TYR A 1145 16.27 -11.33 23.26
CA TYR A 1145 17.24 -12.42 23.29
C TYR A 1145 16.54 -13.75 23.64
N ASN A 1146 16.50 -14.72 22.71
CA ASN A 1146 15.86 -16.03 22.89
C ASN A 1146 14.43 -15.94 23.50
N GLY A 1147 13.64 -14.93 23.13
CA GLY A 1147 12.34 -14.69 23.75
C GLY A 1147 12.44 -14.07 25.16
N THR A 1148 13.43 -13.25 25.47
CA THR A 1148 13.43 -12.44 26.70
C THR A 1148 13.77 -11.01 26.31
N ARG A 1149 12.95 -10.05 26.71
CA ARG A 1149 13.20 -8.62 26.47
C ARG A 1149 14.21 -8.12 27.47
N ILE A 1150 15.29 -7.52 26.98
CA ILE A 1150 16.39 -7.00 27.80
C ILE A 1150 16.56 -5.51 27.49
N PRO A 1151 16.40 -4.61 28.47
CA PRO A 1151 16.72 -3.20 28.32
C PRO A 1151 18.24 -3.01 28.30
N LEU A 1152 18.71 -2.27 27.30
CA LEU A 1152 20.10 -1.88 27.13
C LEU A 1152 20.20 -0.36 27.31
N VAL A 1153 20.88 0.06 28.37
CA VAL A 1153 21.10 1.47 28.66
C VAL A 1153 22.06 2.04 27.62
N VAL A 1154 21.54 2.95 26.80
CA VAL A 1154 22.26 3.61 25.69
C VAL A 1154 23.00 4.85 26.19
N GLY A 1155 22.35 5.61 27.06
CA GLY A 1155 22.87 6.86 27.59
C GLY A 1155 22.19 7.27 28.88
N MET A 1156 22.85 8.16 29.62
CA MET A 1156 22.23 8.88 30.75
C MET A 1156 21.93 10.30 30.31
N THR A 1157 20.72 10.78 30.61
CA THR A 1157 20.33 12.16 30.31
C THR A 1157 21.30 13.13 30.98
N SER A 1158 21.90 14.02 30.19
CA SER A 1158 22.82 15.05 30.67
C SER A 1158 22.09 16.37 30.83
N HIS A 1159 21.39 16.82 29.79
CA HIS A 1159 20.60 18.05 29.76
C HIS A 1159 19.53 17.97 28.68
N THR A 1160 18.50 18.80 28.82
CA THR A 1160 17.33 18.83 27.94
C THR A 1160 17.08 20.26 27.48
N LEU A 1161 16.90 20.43 26.17
CA LEU A 1161 16.71 21.71 25.48
C LEU A 1161 15.24 21.87 25.08
N GLY A 1162 14.76 23.12 25.04
CA GLY A 1162 13.41 23.45 24.57
C GLY A 1162 12.31 23.45 25.65
N CYS A 1163 12.60 22.93 26.84
CA CYS A 1163 11.61 22.74 27.90
C CYS A 1163 11.20 23.99 28.71
N LEU A 1164 11.90 25.11 28.54
CA LEU A 1164 11.74 26.27 29.43
C LEU A 1164 10.92 27.44 28.84
N MET A 1165 10.43 27.40 27.59
CA MET A 1165 9.85 28.62 26.99
C MET A 1165 8.61 28.48 26.08
N SER A 1166 8.11 27.30 25.71
CA SER A 1166 6.82 27.21 24.97
C SER A 1166 6.25 25.78 24.93
N PRO A 1167 4.92 25.59 25.08
CA PRO A 1167 4.26 24.30 24.86
C PRO A 1167 4.34 23.80 23.40
N ASN A 1168 4.80 24.61 22.44
CA ASN A 1168 4.96 24.24 21.03
C ASN A 1168 6.43 24.04 20.60
N ALA A 1169 7.39 24.03 21.53
CA ALA A 1169 8.80 23.85 21.19
C ALA A 1169 9.19 22.36 21.21
N GLN A 1170 9.87 21.89 20.15
CA GLN A 1170 10.41 20.54 20.06
C GLN A 1170 11.43 20.32 21.20
N SER A 1171 11.13 19.39 22.12
CA SER A 1171 12.04 19.05 23.23
C SER A 1171 13.06 18.01 22.79
N ILE A 1172 14.33 18.30 23.05
CA ILE A 1172 15.45 17.45 22.66
C ILE A 1172 16.34 17.20 23.87
N SER A 1173 16.74 15.96 24.04
CA SER A 1173 17.52 15.50 25.18
C SER A 1173 18.89 15.02 24.71
N ILE A 1174 19.94 15.50 25.37
CA ILE A 1174 21.32 15.14 25.08
C ILE A 1174 21.81 14.19 26.16
N LEU A 1175 22.28 13.02 25.73
CA LEU A 1175 22.68 11.92 26.59
C LEU A 1175 24.20 11.75 26.59
N SER A 1176 24.78 11.43 27.75
CA SER A 1176 26.15 10.92 27.82
C SER A 1176 26.18 9.47 27.32
N ARG A 1177 26.97 9.18 26.29
CA ARG A 1177 27.00 7.88 25.59
C ARG A 1177 27.71 6.81 26.42
N ILE A 1178 27.00 5.77 26.86
CA ILE A 1178 27.60 4.69 27.66
C ILE A 1178 28.74 3.95 26.94
N ALA A 1179 28.61 3.74 25.62
CA ALA A 1179 29.61 3.06 24.83
C ALA A 1179 31.00 3.74 24.86
N ALA A 1180 31.05 5.07 25.05
CA ALA A 1180 32.30 5.81 25.17
C ALA A 1180 33.00 5.57 26.51
N HIS A 1181 32.23 5.29 27.56
CA HIS A 1181 32.71 5.19 28.94
C HIS A 1181 32.75 3.75 29.49
N THR A 1182 32.50 2.74 28.65
CA THR A 1182 32.41 1.34 29.08
C THR A 1182 33.70 0.85 29.75
N SER A 1183 34.87 1.29 29.29
CA SER A 1183 36.16 0.91 29.88
C SER A 1183 36.31 1.43 31.32
N TRP A 1184 35.93 2.68 31.56
CA TRP A 1184 35.94 3.28 32.89
C TRP A 1184 34.94 2.59 33.83
N ILE A 1185 33.72 2.32 33.35
CA ILE A 1185 32.69 1.61 34.12
C ILE A 1185 33.20 0.22 34.52
N LYS A 1186 33.74 -0.56 33.58
CA LYS A 1186 34.25 -1.91 33.84
C LYS A 1186 35.38 -1.93 34.87
N GLN A 1187 36.32 -0.99 34.77
CA GLN A 1187 37.46 -0.91 35.68
C GLN A 1187 37.04 -0.73 37.15
N ILE A 1188 35.91 -0.07 37.41
CA ILE A 1188 35.42 0.20 38.76
C ILE A 1188 34.46 -0.91 39.22
N VAL A 1189 33.53 -1.32 38.36
CA VAL A 1189 32.44 -2.24 38.73
C VAL A 1189 32.91 -3.69 38.87
N GLU A 1190 33.91 -4.11 38.09
CA GLU A 1190 34.43 -5.49 38.11
C GLU A 1190 35.64 -5.68 39.04
N ARG A 1191 36.02 -4.62 39.77
CA ARG A 1191 37.08 -4.61 40.78
C ARG A 1191 36.51 -4.90 42.15
#